data_AF-A0A5C3R1S8-F1
#
_entry.id   AF-A0A5C3R1S8-F1
#
_cell.length_a   1.000
_cell.length_b   1.000
_cell.length_c   1.000
_cell.angle_alpha   90.00
_cell.angle_beta   90.00
_cell.angle_gamma   90.00
#
_symmetry.space_group_name_H-M   'P 1'
#
loop_
_entity.id
_entity.type
_entity.pdbx_description
1 polymer ?
#
loop_
_entity_poly.entity_id
_entity_poly.type
_entity_poly.pdbx_seq_one_letter_code
_entity_poly.pdbx_strand_id
1 'polypeptide(L)'
;MRLPPTALLLLLPLCLAAQLPFVFNTTSVSIIDVLSKDPDYESLLHLLQRTKLIPTLNKLRNATLFAPTNEAIKAAKLETGDNIQHELRQRLLYHLLNYTLPSNDDIDADTEDLEVLHTLYYPELPVEPPTNEPPPYPPWLPIPGGGLGGESQRLRLASRKRVAVDAFGKGGANIVKEQVQASNGMVMGIDEVIDVPPDLAQLVTTHPQVSYFARILQRVPSVITFLNSTQSLTLFLPVDSAWDALHRLERLYLESEFAVDDLQHILRRHAVSDTSDSDLKASERAVYSEQFSKGLNLTTLSGKPLTIETDSGRTKIGKSAELVQPDLYASNGVIHLVSSLLMKPESLALTTEKYLLALNCTRFVSLLHSVGLQNLVNGTEAYTVLAISDEVLALYGLDLKTQVEDGEPDPGGKKLERRLRYHFLSGKWSPESLFNGQLLKTALIEPDGLRGGQQVIKVETEANESGGKSVRFGGAGVIGEFVTLPNSESIIYFLSRPLTPPASVQQAALPRLHLSTFFAALSSLPAPHHPPAQSLTSTPLATFMVPHNDAFNSVGELVTRWLLDDYEGSKADLEKIIRHHVIRGVVYTEKLMGRDRRTYETLEGSDVEVDQMNAYRKSERANDTLVALPSGGWSGMQALVYPQDLLTSTGVMHEVSDLLIPRSVVIGVGKLVQAAGGNTMAGLIVRVGMEWILTGRNPPKDSPFAQMKDVSWTLLCPTDNAFSRFNLTELHADQALMEEIVRQHLIPTAPHASSSTNAVTNRPLVMDDATYTTALSGSSVYGDVIFKRVDDGGKADYVVGIKGARGTEGKEDWAKVLYWGRTTPGIATNSSGFALDPMVHRAFAWTGPGGGGVISIDTVLTPYSPSWWVAWGGPAAVGLVCAVLICVFFYGVNLFWRKDLTEATYEPVGGFSRGDEDEE
;
A
#
# COMPACT_ATOMS: atom_id res chain seq x y z
N MET A 1 89.18 -103.50 49.54
CA MET A 1 90.18 -103.71 50.62
C MET A 1 90.45 -102.37 51.33
N ARG A 2 91.11 -102.41 52.50
CA ARG A 2 91.53 -101.33 53.42
C ARG A 2 91.93 -100.00 52.69
N LEU A 3 91.52 -98.79 53.10
CA LEU A 3 91.72 -98.05 54.39
C LEU A 3 93.21 -97.73 54.67
N PRO A 4 93.56 -96.60 55.36
CA PRO A 4 92.96 -95.25 55.49
C PRO A 4 94.10 -94.16 55.35
N PRO A 5 94.25 -93.02 56.08
CA PRO A 5 93.35 -92.20 56.93
C PRO A 5 93.41 -90.63 56.81
N THR A 6 92.28 -89.96 57.14
CA THR A 6 92.04 -88.71 57.97
C THR A 6 92.98 -87.46 57.86
N ALA A 7 92.54 -86.18 58.02
CA ALA A 7 91.37 -85.53 58.67
C ALA A 7 91.10 -84.11 58.03
N LEU A 8 90.38 -83.07 58.55
CA LEU A 8 89.62 -82.79 59.79
C LEU A 8 88.56 -81.64 59.59
N LEU A 9 87.51 -81.61 60.43
CA LEU A 9 86.54 -80.55 60.85
C LEU A 9 86.28 -79.19 60.10
N LEU A 10 84.96 -78.93 59.95
CA LEU A 10 84.15 -77.70 60.23
C LEU A 10 83.70 -76.68 59.13
N LEU A 11 82.37 -76.43 59.19
CA LEU A 11 81.55 -75.24 58.80
C LEU A 11 80.93 -75.08 57.38
N LEU A 12 79.77 -74.38 57.40
CA LEU A 12 78.69 -74.14 56.41
C LEU A 12 78.97 -73.01 55.38
N PRO A 13 78.10 -72.66 54.38
CA PRO A 13 77.04 -73.41 53.65
C PRO A 13 77.00 -73.17 52.09
N LEU A 14 75.96 -73.71 51.43
CA LEU A 14 75.40 -73.48 50.07
C LEU A 14 75.98 -72.39 49.09
N CYS A 15 76.30 -72.82 47.86
CA CYS A 15 75.79 -72.38 46.53
C CYS A 15 76.30 -73.40 45.47
N LEU A 16 75.63 -73.84 44.38
CA LEU A 16 74.62 -73.36 43.41
C LEU A 16 75.20 -72.82 42.08
N ALA A 17 74.98 -73.61 41.01
CA ALA A 17 74.79 -73.26 39.58
C ALA A 17 75.87 -72.58 38.70
N ALA A 18 75.95 -73.16 37.48
CA ALA A 18 76.07 -72.53 36.14
C ALA A 18 77.38 -71.85 35.68
N GLN A 19 77.72 -72.15 34.42
CA GLN A 19 78.58 -71.34 33.54
C GLN A 19 77.71 -70.30 32.81
N LEU A 20 78.08 -69.02 32.80
CA LEU A 20 77.55 -68.00 31.88
C LEU A 20 78.64 -66.94 31.57
N PRO A 21 78.52 -66.17 30.47
CA PRO A 21 79.64 -65.46 29.85
C PRO A 21 79.94 -64.08 30.46
N PHE A 22 80.99 -63.43 29.92
CA PHE A 22 81.34 -62.03 30.19
C PHE A 22 80.13 -61.09 30.03
N VAL A 23 79.73 -60.46 31.13
CA VAL A 23 78.80 -59.33 31.10
C VAL A 23 79.56 -58.10 30.59
N PHE A 24 79.22 -57.64 29.38
CA PHE A 24 79.57 -56.29 28.96
C PHE A 24 78.88 -55.29 29.90
N ASN A 25 79.63 -54.31 30.38
CA ASN A 25 79.12 -53.30 31.30
C ASN A 25 78.23 -52.32 30.51
N THR A 26 76.94 -52.63 30.38
CA THR A 26 75.98 -51.86 29.59
C THR A 26 75.72 -50.50 30.23
N THR A 27 76.46 -49.48 29.78
CA THR A 27 76.18 -48.08 30.11
C THR A 27 74.78 -47.73 29.61
N SER A 28 73.88 -47.41 30.54
CA SER A 28 72.45 -47.23 30.28
C SER A 28 72.15 -45.88 29.62
N VAL A 29 72.49 -45.75 28.33
CA VAL A 29 72.31 -44.54 27.50
C VAL A 29 70.89 -43.98 27.63
N SER A 30 70.72 -42.79 28.21
CA SER A 30 69.43 -42.11 28.32
C SER A 30 69.01 -41.41 27.02
N ILE A 31 67.76 -40.95 26.92
CA ILE A 31 67.27 -40.11 25.82
C ILE A 31 68.20 -38.90 25.57
N ILE A 32 68.70 -38.26 26.64
CA ILE A 32 69.63 -37.14 26.52
C ILE A 32 70.98 -37.58 25.95
N ASP A 33 71.47 -38.77 26.34
CA ASP A 33 72.69 -39.39 25.80
C ASP A 33 72.51 -39.97 24.38
N VAL A 34 71.27 -40.09 23.88
CA VAL A 34 70.97 -40.34 22.45
C VAL A 34 71.01 -39.02 21.69
N LEU A 35 70.22 -38.03 22.11
CA LEU A 35 70.12 -36.72 21.45
C LEU A 35 71.47 -36.00 21.34
N SER A 36 72.35 -36.14 22.33
CA SER A 36 73.68 -35.49 22.36
C SER A 36 74.78 -36.23 21.58
N LYS A 37 74.50 -37.41 21.02
CA LYS A 37 75.43 -38.14 20.13
C LYS A 37 75.16 -37.90 18.66
N ASP A 38 73.96 -37.42 18.32
CA ASP A 38 73.50 -37.23 16.96
C ASP A 38 73.46 -35.72 16.65
N PRO A 39 74.26 -35.23 15.69
CA PRO A 39 74.40 -33.79 15.44
C PRO A 39 73.08 -33.14 14.96
N ASP A 40 72.14 -33.92 14.41
CA ASP A 40 70.88 -33.37 13.89
C ASP A 40 69.88 -32.96 14.99
N TYR A 41 70.22 -33.17 16.27
CA TYR A 41 69.39 -32.75 17.41
C TYR A 41 70.02 -31.66 18.30
N GLU A 42 71.15 -31.05 17.90
CA GLU A 42 71.78 -29.95 18.65
C GLU A 42 70.80 -28.80 18.97
N SER A 43 69.97 -28.42 18.00
CA SER A 43 68.95 -27.38 18.16
C SER A 43 67.86 -27.80 19.15
N LEU A 44 67.42 -29.07 19.11
CA LEU A 44 66.43 -29.63 20.03
C LEU A 44 66.98 -29.64 21.46
N LEU A 45 68.23 -30.07 21.63
CA LEU A 45 68.90 -30.09 22.93
C LEU A 45 68.99 -28.68 23.54
N HIS A 46 69.30 -27.66 22.74
CA HIS A 46 69.30 -26.26 23.18
C HIS A 46 67.91 -25.76 23.60
N LEU A 47 66.83 -26.14 22.89
CA LEU A 47 65.46 -25.81 23.27
C LEU A 47 65.03 -26.53 24.57
N LEU A 48 65.41 -27.80 24.76
CA LEU A 48 65.17 -28.58 25.98
C LEU A 48 65.93 -28.03 27.20
N GLN A 49 67.14 -27.49 26.99
CA GLN A 49 67.89 -26.73 28.00
C GLN A 49 67.14 -25.45 28.37
N ARG A 50 66.78 -24.63 27.37
CA ARG A 50 66.12 -23.32 27.55
C ARG A 50 64.76 -23.42 28.26
N THR A 51 63.95 -24.42 27.92
CA THR A 51 62.64 -24.68 28.56
C THR A 51 62.73 -25.37 29.92
N LYS A 52 63.92 -25.88 30.29
CA LYS A 52 64.20 -26.66 31.51
C LYS A 52 63.51 -28.03 31.57
N LEU A 53 63.32 -28.70 30.42
CA LEU A 53 62.66 -30.01 30.33
C LEU A 53 63.60 -31.22 30.54
N ILE A 54 64.92 -31.03 30.50
CA ILE A 54 65.91 -32.11 30.74
C ILE A 54 65.71 -32.86 32.09
N PRO A 55 65.44 -32.20 33.23
CA PRO A 55 65.15 -32.88 34.49
C PRO A 55 63.86 -33.71 34.46
N THR A 56 62.95 -33.45 33.52
CA THR A 56 61.70 -34.21 33.32
C THR A 56 61.98 -35.44 32.48
N LEU A 57 62.67 -35.29 31.34
CA LEU A 57 63.11 -36.42 30.51
C LEU A 57 63.89 -37.46 31.32
N ASN A 58 64.79 -37.02 32.21
CA ASN A 58 65.58 -37.90 33.08
C ASN A 58 64.79 -38.51 34.26
N LYS A 59 63.54 -38.08 34.51
CA LYS A 59 62.63 -38.63 35.53
C LYS A 59 61.57 -39.56 34.95
N LEU A 60 61.15 -39.32 33.70
CA LEU A 60 60.27 -40.23 32.98
C LEU A 60 60.91 -41.61 32.85
N ARG A 61 60.07 -42.65 32.81
CA ARG A 61 60.47 -44.02 32.54
C ARG A 61 59.62 -44.53 31.40
N ASN A 62 60.26 -45.20 30.45
CA ASN A 62 59.63 -45.66 29.21
C ASN A 62 58.91 -44.52 28.48
N ALA A 63 59.54 -43.35 28.27
CA ALA A 63 58.95 -42.30 27.43
C ALA A 63 59.06 -42.60 25.93
N THR A 64 58.28 -41.93 25.09
CA THR A 64 58.62 -41.75 23.67
C THR A 64 58.79 -40.27 23.38
N LEU A 65 59.87 -39.89 22.70
CA LEU A 65 60.10 -38.54 22.19
C LEU A 65 60.09 -38.55 20.66
N PHE A 66 59.16 -37.81 20.07
CA PHE A 66 59.23 -37.40 18.67
C PHE A 66 60.21 -36.22 18.58
N ALA A 67 61.43 -36.47 18.11
CA ALA A 67 62.53 -35.51 18.10
C ALA A 67 62.60 -34.80 16.74
N PRO A 68 62.19 -33.52 16.62
CA PRO A 68 62.38 -32.78 15.38
C PRO A 68 63.87 -32.49 15.15
N THR A 69 64.30 -32.69 13.90
CA THR A 69 65.67 -32.43 13.46
C THR A 69 66.01 -30.93 13.41
N ASN A 70 67.30 -30.59 13.29
CA ASN A 70 67.80 -29.22 13.15
C ASN A 70 67.09 -28.45 12.03
N GLU A 71 66.90 -29.07 10.85
CA GLU A 71 66.21 -28.44 9.72
C GLU A 71 64.71 -28.27 9.99
N ALA A 72 64.05 -29.21 10.68
CA ALA A 72 62.66 -29.07 11.13
C ALA A 72 62.49 -27.84 12.04
N ILE A 73 63.35 -27.70 13.05
CA ILE A 73 63.33 -26.59 14.03
C ILE A 73 63.59 -25.24 13.34
N LYS A 74 64.54 -25.21 12.42
CA LYS A 74 64.92 -24.05 11.60
C LYS A 74 63.80 -23.64 10.63
N ALA A 75 63.06 -24.60 10.07
CA ALA A 75 61.89 -24.33 9.23
C ALA A 75 60.70 -23.78 10.06
N ALA A 76 60.48 -24.31 11.26
CA ALA A 76 59.38 -23.93 12.15
C ALA A 76 59.52 -22.52 12.76
N LYS A 77 60.70 -21.88 12.69
CA LYS A 77 60.98 -20.51 13.17
C LYS A 77 60.46 -20.20 14.59
N LEU A 78 60.53 -21.19 15.49
CA LEU A 78 59.93 -21.13 16.84
C LEU A 78 60.22 -19.80 17.54
N GLU A 79 59.17 -19.03 17.82
CA GLU A 79 59.30 -17.78 18.57
C GLU A 79 59.64 -18.07 20.04
N THR A 80 60.40 -17.17 20.66
CA THR A 80 60.95 -17.40 22.00
C THR A 80 60.90 -16.16 22.91
N GLY A 81 59.93 -15.27 22.66
CA GLY A 81 59.83 -13.95 23.30
C GLY A 81 59.42 -13.96 24.78
N ASP A 82 58.69 -14.98 25.24
CA ASP A 82 58.22 -15.12 26.63
C ASP A 82 59.38 -15.32 27.63
N ASN A 83 59.37 -14.61 28.76
CA ASN A 83 60.37 -14.75 29.82
C ASN A 83 60.26 -16.09 30.59
N ILE A 84 59.08 -16.71 30.62
CA ILE A 84 58.80 -18.01 31.26
C ILE A 84 59.04 -19.19 30.30
N GLN A 85 59.10 -18.93 28.98
CA GLN A 85 59.20 -19.91 27.88
C GLN A 85 58.06 -20.96 27.94
N HIS A 86 56.85 -20.54 28.31
CA HIS A 86 55.66 -21.35 28.49
C HIS A 86 55.20 -22.02 27.20
N GLU A 87 54.90 -21.25 26.17
CA GLU A 87 54.39 -21.74 24.88
C GLU A 87 55.35 -22.78 24.25
N LEU A 88 56.63 -22.44 24.15
CA LEU A 88 57.68 -23.34 23.66
C LEU A 88 57.75 -24.64 24.48
N ARG A 89 57.55 -24.57 25.81
CA ARG A 89 57.53 -25.75 26.68
C ARG A 89 56.30 -26.62 26.42
N GLN A 90 55.12 -26.03 26.31
CA GLN A 90 53.89 -26.77 26.00
C GLN A 90 53.99 -27.47 24.64
N ARG A 91 54.55 -26.79 23.62
CA ARG A 91 54.83 -27.40 22.31
C ARG A 91 55.83 -28.57 22.38
N LEU A 92 56.87 -28.48 23.21
CA LEU A 92 57.80 -29.60 23.43
C LEU A 92 57.18 -30.74 24.25
N LEU A 93 56.24 -30.47 25.17
CA LEU A 93 55.48 -31.50 25.87
C LEU A 93 54.53 -32.27 24.94
N TYR A 94 54.05 -31.64 23.85
CA TYR A 94 53.20 -32.30 22.85
C TYR A 94 53.96 -33.33 22.00
N HIS A 95 55.29 -33.22 21.93
CA HIS A 95 56.17 -34.20 21.28
C HIS A 95 56.50 -35.41 22.16
N LEU A 96 55.99 -35.48 23.39
CA LEU A 96 56.36 -36.48 24.40
C LEU A 96 55.18 -37.37 24.80
N LEU A 97 55.44 -38.69 24.91
CA LEU A 97 54.52 -39.68 25.47
C LEU A 97 55.09 -40.24 26.78
N ASN A 98 54.22 -40.62 27.71
CA ASN A 98 54.59 -41.27 28.99
C ASN A 98 54.75 -42.81 28.88
N TYR A 99 54.84 -43.33 27.65
CA TYR A 99 54.96 -44.75 27.34
C TYR A 99 55.78 -44.95 26.06
N THR A 100 56.50 -46.08 25.97
CA THR A 100 57.23 -46.51 24.78
C THR A 100 56.27 -47.17 23.81
N LEU A 101 56.24 -46.69 22.57
CA LEU A 101 55.60 -47.44 21.48
C LEU A 101 56.36 -48.77 21.24
N PRO A 102 55.70 -49.82 20.70
CA PRO A 102 56.40 -51.04 20.28
C PRO A 102 57.35 -50.77 19.11
N SER A 103 58.45 -51.51 19.05
CA SER A 103 59.40 -51.47 17.92
C SER A 103 58.72 -51.83 16.60
N ASN A 104 59.27 -51.35 15.48
CA ASN A 104 58.76 -51.69 14.15
C ASN A 104 58.96 -53.17 13.74
N ASP A 105 59.88 -53.90 14.39
CA ASP A 105 60.20 -55.29 14.03
C ASP A 105 59.12 -56.32 14.44
N ASP A 106 58.16 -55.94 15.30
CA ASP A 106 57.19 -56.85 15.93
C ASP A 106 55.82 -56.96 15.22
N ILE A 107 55.58 -56.23 14.10
CA ILE A 107 54.25 -56.14 13.46
C ILE A 107 54.33 -56.21 11.92
N ASP A 108 53.39 -56.93 11.29
CA ASP A 108 53.23 -57.00 9.84
C ASP A 108 52.96 -55.62 9.20
N ALA A 109 53.65 -55.31 8.11
CA ALA A 109 53.69 -53.95 7.53
C ALA A 109 52.46 -53.53 6.68
N ASP A 110 51.42 -54.37 6.62
CA ASP A 110 50.29 -54.27 5.67
C ASP A 110 49.01 -53.63 6.28
N THR A 111 48.95 -53.33 7.58
CA THR A 111 47.80 -52.61 8.17
C THR A 111 47.91 -51.09 8.02
N GLU A 112 46.88 -50.46 7.46
CA GLU A 112 46.66 -49.00 7.51
C GLU A 112 46.12 -48.54 8.88
N ASP A 113 46.71 -49.04 9.98
CA ASP A 113 46.25 -48.72 11.32
C ASP A 113 46.58 -47.27 11.72
N LEU A 114 45.57 -46.59 12.26
CA LEU A 114 45.66 -45.26 12.88
C LEU A 114 45.69 -45.43 14.40
N GLU A 115 46.87 -45.28 14.99
CA GLU A 115 47.09 -45.37 16.44
C GLU A 115 46.88 -43.97 17.07
N VAL A 116 45.99 -43.86 18.07
CA VAL A 116 45.75 -42.61 18.81
C VAL A 116 46.55 -42.62 20.10
N LEU A 117 47.29 -41.54 20.32
CA LEU A 117 48.33 -41.43 21.33
C LEU A 117 48.04 -40.30 22.32
N HIS A 118 48.34 -40.54 23.59
CA HIS A 118 48.18 -39.58 24.68
C HIS A 118 49.52 -38.94 25.03
N THR A 119 49.63 -37.63 24.79
CA THR A 119 50.86 -36.88 25.02
C THR A 119 51.03 -36.45 26.48
N LEU A 120 52.15 -35.78 26.79
CA LEU A 120 52.38 -35.09 28.06
C LEU A 120 51.97 -33.61 28.03
N TYR A 121 51.37 -33.12 26.94
CA TYR A 121 50.79 -31.78 26.87
C TYR A 121 49.37 -31.78 27.44
N TYR A 122 49.14 -30.92 28.44
CA TYR A 122 47.81 -30.62 28.98
C TYR A 122 47.50 -29.16 28.60
N PRO A 123 46.46 -28.87 27.79
CA PRO A 123 46.22 -27.51 27.31
C PRO A 123 45.73 -26.56 28.41
N GLU A 124 46.60 -25.70 28.92
CA GLU A 124 46.24 -24.65 29.87
C GLU A 124 45.62 -23.41 29.19
N LEU A 125 44.74 -22.69 29.88
CA LEU A 125 44.29 -21.36 29.45
C LEU A 125 45.48 -20.37 29.52
N PRO A 126 45.62 -19.42 28.58
CA PRO A 126 46.67 -18.42 28.63
C PRO A 126 46.65 -17.60 29.94
N VAL A 127 47.79 -17.54 30.63
CA VAL A 127 47.93 -16.79 31.88
C VAL A 127 48.21 -15.32 31.56
N GLU A 128 47.15 -14.52 31.49
CA GLU A 128 47.27 -13.05 31.39
C GLU A 128 47.25 -12.38 32.78
N PRO A 129 48.13 -11.40 33.05
CA PRO A 129 49.35 -11.05 32.32
C PRO A 129 50.49 -12.04 32.64
N PRO A 130 51.61 -12.04 31.88
CA PRO A 130 52.83 -12.70 32.31
C PRO A 130 53.34 -12.06 33.62
N THR A 131 53.11 -12.74 34.74
CA THR A 131 53.48 -12.24 36.07
C THR A 131 55.00 -12.32 36.27
N ASN A 132 55.55 -11.37 37.04
CA ASN A 132 56.94 -11.46 37.53
C ASN A 132 57.08 -12.42 38.72
N GLU A 133 56.01 -13.12 39.09
CA GLU A 133 56.00 -14.09 40.18
C GLU A 133 56.48 -15.45 39.65
N PRO A 134 57.33 -16.18 40.39
CA PRO A 134 57.68 -17.54 40.00
C PRO A 134 56.42 -18.41 39.99
N PRO A 135 56.25 -19.32 39.01
CA PRO A 135 55.06 -20.16 38.94
C PRO A 135 54.86 -20.96 40.23
N PRO A 136 53.61 -21.17 40.68
CA PRO A 136 53.31 -21.77 41.99
C PRO A 136 53.79 -23.23 42.13
N TYR A 137 54.12 -23.86 41.00
CA TYR A 137 54.66 -25.21 40.90
C TYR A 137 55.93 -25.23 40.05
N PRO A 138 56.85 -26.20 40.27
CA PRO A 138 58.03 -26.39 39.42
C PRO A 138 57.65 -26.54 37.94
N PRO A 139 58.04 -25.60 37.05
CA PRO A 139 57.47 -25.44 35.71
C PRO A 139 57.90 -26.48 34.68
N TRP A 140 58.36 -27.65 35.11
CA TRP A 140 58.85 -28.73 34.26
C TRP A 140 58.00 -30.01 34.40
N LEU A 141 57.09 -30.08 35.36
CA LEU A 141 56.14 -31.18 35.51
C LEU A 141 54.85 -30.84 34.74
N PRO A 142 54.30 -31.76 33.92
CA PRO A 142 52.98 -31.58 33.32
C PRO A 142 51.91 -31.62 34.43
N ILE A 143 50.98 -30.67 34.40
CA ILE A 143 49.92 -30.53 35.40
C ILE A 143 48.62 -31.08 34.81
N PRO A 144 47.95 -32.08 35.45
CA PRO A 144 46.63 -32.51 35.03
C PRO A 144 45.58 -31.44 35.40
N GLY A 145 45.34 -30.53 34.46
CA GLY A 145 44.38 -29.43 34.55
C GLY A 145 44.47 -28.57 33.29
N GLY A 146 43.33 -28.12 32.75
CA GLY A 146 43.30 -27.42 31.48
C GLY A 146 41.98 -27.56 30.73
N GLY A 147 41.93 -27.01 29.51
CA GLY A 147 40.75 -26.91 28.66
C GLY A 147 40.15 -28.23 28.16
N LEU A 148 40.75 -29.38 28.50
CA LEU A 148 40.24 -30.73 28.22
C LEU A 148 39.86 -31.51 29.50
N GLY A 149 39.58 -30.82 30.62
CA GLY A 149 39.08 -31.46 31.85
C GLY A 149 40.11 -32.35 32.54
N GLY A 150 41.39 -31.97 32.47
CA GLY A 150 42.50 -32.72 33.04
C GLY A 150 43.01 -33.90 32.19
N GLU A 151 42.44 -34.13 31.00
CA GLU A 151 43.02 -35.04 29.99
C GLU A 151 44.18 -34.38 29.24
N SER A 152 45.13 -35.19 28.76
CA SER A 152 46.19 -34.71 27.87
C SER A 152 45.73 -34.66 26.42
N GLN A 153 46.38 -33.79 25.64
CA GLN A 153 46.09 -33.62 24.23
C GLN A 153 46.47 -34.87 23.43
N ARG A 154 45.62 -35.20 22.45
CA ARG A 154 45.74 -36.39 21.60
C ARG A 154 46.60 -36.11 20.37
N LEU A 155 47.26 -37.16 19.88
CA LEU A 155 48.16 -37.15 18.73
C LEU A 155 47.92 -38.45 17.93
N ARG A 156 47.94 -38.41 16.59
CA ARG A 156 47.77 -39.63 15.78
C ARG A 156 49.07 -40.08 15.14
N LEU A 157 49.20 -41.39 14.95
CA LEU A 157 50.27 -42.07 14.22
C LEU A 157 49.64 -42.93 13.11
N ALA A 158 49.99 -42.66 11.84
CA ALA A 158 49.56 -43.48 10.70
C ALA A 158 50.70 -44.40 10.23
N SER A 159 50.41 -45.70 10.11
CA SER A 159 51.28 -46.73 9.51
C SER A 159 52.73 -46.71 10.02
N ARG A 160 52.93 -46.25 11.26
CA ARG A 160 54.22 -45.97 11.93
C ARG A 160 55.24 -45.18 11.09
N LYS A 161 54.74 -44.32 10.19
CA LYS A 161 55.54 -43.49 9.27
C LYS A 161 55.23 -41.99 9.37
N ARG A 162 54.02 -41.61 9.80
CA ARG A 162 53.62 -40.20 9.97
C ARG A 162 52.99 -39.97 11.34
N VAL A 163 53.33 -38.84 11.96
CA VAL A 163 52.90 -38.40 13.30
C VAL A 163 52.12 -37.08 13.16
N ALA A 164 51.16 -36.81 14.04
CA ALA A 164 50.28 -35.63 13.97
C ALA A 164 49.35 -35.59 12.74
N VAL A 165 48.89 -36.76 12.30
CA VAL A 165 47.97 -36.89 11.16
C VAL A 165 46.51 -36.55 11.51
N ASP A 166 45.74 -36.19 10.49
CA ASP A 166 44.29 -36.07 10.58
C ASP A 166 43.60 -37.45 10.76
N ALA A 167 42.27 -37.44 10.91
CA ALA A 167 41.47 -38.65 11.05
C ALA A 167 41.47 -39.60 9.82
N PHE A 168 42.15 -39.23 8.74
CA PHE A 168 42.29 -40.01 7.50
C PHE A 168 43.76 -40.33 7.18
N GLY A 169 44.69 -40.16 8.14
CA GLY A 169 46.12 -40.43 7.97
C GLY A 169 46.88 -39.42 7.12
N LYS A 170 46.31 -38.23 6.86
CA LYS A 170 46.90 -37.18 6.01
C LYS A 170 47.51 -36.06 6.85
N GLY A 171 48.40 -35.29 6.24
CA GLY A 171 49.18 -34.26 6.94
C GLY A 171 50.19 -34.87 7.91
N GLY A 172 50.62 -34.09 8.91
CA GLY A 172 51.56 -34.52 9.94
C GLY A 172 53.01 -34.72 9.47
N ALA A 173 53.94 -34.72 10.43
CA ALA A 173 55.37 -34.91 10.20
C ALA A 173 55.70 -36.36 9.81
N ASN A 174 56.73 -36.58 8.98
CA ASN A 174 57.24 -37.90 8.65
C ASN A 174 58.32 -38.33 9.64
N ILE A 175 58.38 -39.63 9.96
CA ILE A 175 59.49 -40.22 10.71
C ILE A 175 60.62 -40.51 9.71
N VAL A 176 61.72 -39.77 9.84
CA VAL A 176 62.85 -39.78 8.89
C VAL A 176 64.13 -40.40 9.43
N LYS A 177 64.14 -40.83 10.70
CA LYS A 177 65.24 -41.59 11.32
C LYS A 177 64.73 -42.88 11.95
N GLU A 178 65.63 -43.85 12.04
CA GLU A 178 65.41 -45.13 12.73
C GLU A 178 65.06 -44.92 14.21
N GLN A 179 64.31 -45.87 14.77
CA GLN A 179 63.86 -45.85 16.16
C GLN A 179 65.04 -46.15 17.10
N VAL A 180 65.43 -45.20 17.95
CA VAL A 180 66.57 -45.38 18.86
C VAL A 180 66.09 -45.64 20.29
N GLN A 181 66.32 -46.85 20.78
CA GLN A 181 66.00 -47.24 22.15
C GLN A 181 67.01 -46.66 23.16
N ALA A 182 66.49 -46.13 24.26
CA ALA A 182 67.22 -45.58 25.39
C ALA A 182 66.81 -46.26 26.71
N SER A 183 67.60 -46.06 27.75
CA SER A 183 67.38 -46.64 29.09
C SER A 183 66.14 -46.13 29.82
N ASN A 184 65.63 -44.97 29.41
CA ASN A 184 64.42 -44.34 29.94
C ASN A 184 63.31 -44.13 28.89
N GLY A 185 63.44 -44.69 27.68
CA GLY A 185 62.42 -44.53 26.63
C GLY A 185 62.93 -44.79 25.21
N MET A 186 62.29 -44.17 24.22
CA MET A 186 62.64 -44.25 22.79
C MET A 186 62.65 -42.86 22.15
N VAL A 187 63.51 -42.67 21.14
CA VAL A 187 63.56 -41.47 20.29
C VAL A 187 63.17 -41.85 18.85
N MET A 188 62.26 -41.07 18.25
CA MET A 188 61.90 -41.16 16.83
C MET A 188 62.18 -39.80 16.16
N GLY A 189 63.04 -39.76 15.15
CA GLY A 189 63.40 -38.50 14.47
C GLY A 189 62.39 -38.07 13.41
N ILE A 190 61.93 -36.82 13.47
CA ILE A 190 60.93 -36.25 12.55
C ILE A 190 61.44 -35.03 11.77
N ASP A 191 60.85 -34.79 10.59
CA ASP A 191 61.22 -33.73 9.64
C ASP A 191 60.49 -32.39 9.80
N GLU A 192 59.40 -32.35 10.56
CA GLU A 192 58.64 -31.14 10.90
C GLU A 192 58.45 -31.03 12.43
N VAL A 193 58.36 -29.81 12.98
CA VAL A 193 58.03 -29.62 14.40
C VAL A 193 56.51 -29.62 14.56
N ILE A 194 55.97 -30.55 15.32
CA ILE A 194 54.53 -30.66 15.56
C ILE A 194 53.99 -29.38 16.21
N ASP A 195 52.98 -28.75 15.61
CA ASP A 195 52.22 -27.64 16.17
C ASP A 195 51.20 -28.13 17.20
N VAL A 196 50.97 -27.36 18.26
CA VAL A 196 49.88 -27.65 19.21
C VAL A 196 48.52 -27.33 18.56
N PRO A 197 47.45 -28.12 18.83
CA PRO A 197 46.14 -27.81 18.27
C PRO A 197 45.60 -26.45 18.74
N PRO A 198 45.04 -25.63 17.85
CA PRO A 198 44.50 -24.30 18.17
C PRO A 198 43.24 -24.38 19.04
N ASP A 199 42.73 -23.23 19.52
CA ASP A 199 41.42 -23.20 20.18
C ASP A 199 40.26 -23.45 19.21
N LEU A 200 39.09 -23.80 19.75
CA LEU A 200 37.89 -24.10 18.99
C LEU A 200 37.47 -22.95 18.06
N ALA A 201 37.54 -21.69 18.50
CA ALA A 201 37.13 -20.54 17.71
C ALA A 201 38.08 -20.27 16.54
N GLN A 202 39.39 -20.39 16.76
CA GLN A 202 40.41 -20.34 15.71
C GLN A 202 40.23 -21.50 14.71
N LEU A 203 39.94 -22.71 15.20
CA LEU A 203 39.68 -23.89 14.35
C LEU A 203 38.43 -23.72 13.48
N VAL A 204 37.30 -23.22 14.04
CA VAL A 204 36.11 -22.88 13.22
C VAL A 204 36.44 -21.81 12.18
N THR A 205 37.20 -20.79 12.56
CA THR A 205 37.49 -19.65 11.68
C THR A 205 38.45 -20.00 10.53
N THR A 206 39.30 -21.02 10.69
CA THR A 206 40.32 -21.41 9.71
C THR A 206 39.96 -22.64 8.88
N HIS A 207 39.07 -23.52 9.34
CA HIS A 207 38.81 -24.79 8.67
C HIS A 207 37.97 -24.65 7.38
N PRO A 208 38.46 -25.12 6.21
CA PRO A 208 37.89 -24.75 4.90
C PRO A 208 36.50 -25.33 4.61
N GLN A 209 36.06 -26.39 5.32
CA GLN A 209 34.75 -27.00 5.10
C GLN A 209 33.60 -26.36 5.90
N VAL A 210 33.88 -25.35 6.74
CA VAL A 210 32.88 -24.64 7.58
C VAL A 210 32.93 -23.12 7.35
N SER A 211 33.38 -22.70 6.16
CA SER A 211 33.63 -21.30 5.78
C SER A 211 32.38 -20.42 5.83
N TYR A 212 31.19 -20.99 5.60
CA TYR A 212 29.91 -20.32 5.73
C TYR A 212 29.58 -20.01 7.20
N PHE A 213 29.78 -21.00 8.09
CA PHE A 213 29.55 -20.80 9.52
C PHE A 213 30.56 -19.82 10.12
N ALA A 214 31.85 -19.91 9.73
CA ALA A 214 32.88 -18.96 10.11
C ALA A 214 32.53 -17.51 9.76
N ARG A 215 32.02 -17.27 8.53
CA ARG A 215 31.57 -15.94 8.06
C ARG A 215 30.45 -15.38 8.92
N ILE A 216 29.51 -16.23 9.36
CA ILE A 216 28.43 -15.81 10.25
C ILE A 216 28.98 -15.49 11.65
N LEU A 217 29.85 -16.33 12.21
CA LEU A 217 30.41 -16.11 13.55
C LEU A 217 31.20 -14.79 13.66
N GLN A 218 31.88 -14.37 12.59
CA GLN A 218 32.55 -13.06 12.53
C GLN A 218 31.61 -11.86 12.75
N ARG A 219 30.30 -12.03 12.55
CA ARG A 219 29.26 -11.00 12.84
C ARG A 219 28.68 -11.11 14.25
N VAL A 220 29.00 -12.16 15.01
CA VAL A 220 28.43 -12.44 16.35
C VAL A 220 29.55 -12.72 17.37
N PRO A 221 30.24 -11.66 17.88
CA PRO A 221 31.38 -11.81 18.77
C PRO A 221 31.10 -12.62 20.05
N SER A 222 29.85 -12.58 20.56
CA SER A 222 29.45 -13.34 21.74
C SER A 222 29.58 -14.86 21.56
N VAL A 223 29.43 -15.39 20.35
CA VAL A 223 29.65 -16.81 20.06
C VAL A 223 31.15 -17.15 19.99
N ILE A 224 31.98 -16.25 19.46
CA ILE A 224 33.44 -16.41 19.45
C ILE A 224 33.97 -16.43 20.89
N THR A 225 33.53 -15.50 21.74
CA THR A 225 33.87 -15.48 23.17
C THR A 225 33.42 -16.77 23.88
N PHE A 226 32.20 -17.24 23.60
CA PHE A 226 31.70 -18.50 24.14
C PHE A 226 32.59 -19.69 23.74
N LEU A 227 32.93 -19.84 22.45
CA LEU A 227 33.77 -20.93 21.93
C LEU A 227 35.20 -20.93 22.48
N ASN A 228 35.76 -19.79 22.89
CA ASN A 228 37.07 -19.71 23.54
C ASN A 228 36.96 -19.98 25.06
N SER A 229 35.96 -19.39 25.72
CA SER A 229 35.76 -19.50 27.18
C SER A 229 35.32 -20.89 27.67
N THR A 230 34.72 -21.70 26.80
CA THR A 230 34.22 -23.04 27.18
C THR A 230 35.33 -24.07 27.14
N GLN A 231 35.37 -24.94 28.15
CA GLN A 231 36.30 -26.06 28.25
C GLN A 231 35.58 -27.37 27.90
N SER A 232 36.34 -28.34 27.39
CA SER A 232 35.90 -29.70 27.04
C SER A 232 34.69 -29.79 26.11
N LEU A 233 34.45 -28.74 25.30
CA LEU A 233 33.27 -28.68 24.46
C LEU A 233 33.37 -29.69 23.30
N THR A 234 32.31 -30.47 23.11
CA THR A 234 32.18 -31.37 21.95
C THR A 234 31.24 -30.72 20.94
N LEU A 235 31.73 -30.38 19.74
CA LEU A 235 31.00 -29.53 18.81
C LEU A 235 30.82 -30.21 17.44
N PHE A 236 29.59 -30.59 17.12
CA PHE A 236 29.23 -31.25 15.86
C PHE A 236 28.93 -30.21 14.78
N LEU A 237 29.91 -29.78 13.98
CA LEU A 237 29.73 -28.69 13.02
C LEU A 237 29.18 -29.15 11.66
N PRO A 238 28.09 -28.52 11.16
CA PRO A 238 27.59 -28.75 9.81
C PRO A 238 28.56 -28.18 8.77
N VAL A 239 29.02 -29.02 7.83
CA VAL A 239 29.83 -28.59 6.68
C VAL A 239 29.07 -27.62 5.77
N ASP A 240 29.76 -26.84 4.95
CA ASP A 240 29.15 -25.77 4.13
C ASP A 240 27.94 -26.24 3.28
N SER A 241 28.00 -27.43 2.68
CA SER A 241 26.89 -28.01 1.91
C SER A 241 25.68 -28.44 2.76
N ALA A 242 25.84 -28.63 4.07
CA ALA A 242 24.71 -28.92 4.97
C ALA A 242 23.77 -27.71 5.13
N TRP A 243 24.27 -26.50 4.87
CA TRP A 243 23.49 -25.26 4.93
C TRP A 243 22.66 -25.00 3.68
N ASP A 244 22.92 -25.69 2.56
CA ASP A 244 22.07 -25.66 1.37
C ASP A 244 20.68 -26.31 1.61
N ALA A 245 20.50 -27.03 2.72
CA ALA A 245 19.19 -27.49 3.19
C ALA A 245 18.30 -26.36 3.74
N LEU A 246 18.84 -25.15 3.94
CA LEU A 246 18.08 -23.94 4.29
C LEU A 246 17.77 -23.11 3.04
N HIS A 247 16.55 -22.58 2.98
CA HIS A 247 16.11 -21.70 1.90
C HIS A 247 16.98 -20.43 1.84
N ARG A 248 17.16 -19.85 0.64
CA ARG A 248 18.04 -18.69 0.41
C ARG A 248 17.79 -17.52 1.38
N LEU A 249 16.51 -17.26 1.70
CA LEU A 249 16.14 -16.19 2.64
C LEU A 249 16.42 -16.53 4.10
N GLU A 250 16.36 -17.82 4.48
CA GLU A 250 16.73 -18.28 5.82
C GLU A 250 18.24 -18.13 6.03
N ARG A 251 19.04 -18.44 5.00
CA ARG A 251 20.48 -18.17 5.00
C ARG A 251 20.82 -16.69 5.06
N LEU A 252 20.17 -15.86 4.24
CA LEU A 252 20.35 -14.41 4.25
C LEU A 252 19.97 -13.78 5.61
N TYR A 253 18.94 -14.32 6.28
CA TYR A 253 18.62 -13.96 7.66
C TYR A 253 19.74 -14.32 8.63
N LEU A 254 20.28 -15.54 8.55
CA LEU A 254 21.38 -16.00 9.41
C LEU A 254 22.71 -15.25 9.17
N GLU A 255 22.91 -14.62 8.01
CA GLU A 255 24.03 -13.69 7.78
C GLU A 255 23.77 -12.29 8.39
N SER A 256 22.57 -11.97 8.88
CA SER A 256 22.22 -10.64 9.44
C SER A 256 22.54 -10.50 10.94
N GLU A 257 22.69 -9.26 11.40
CA GLU A 257 22.90 -8.93 12.82
C GLU A 257 21.70 -9.27 13.72
N PHE A 258 20.52 -9.51 13.13
CA PHE A 258 19.28 -9.83 13.86
C PHE A 258 19.12 -11.31 14.19
N ALA A 259 20.03 -12.19 13.74
CA ALA A 259 19.94 -13.64 13.91
C ALA A 259 20.67 -14.19 15.13
N VAL A 260 21.22 -13.34 16.02
CA VAL A 260 22.06 -13.75 17.15
C VAL A 260 21.43 -14.83 18.02
N ASP A 261 20.15 -14.71 18.36
CA ASP A 261 19.45 -15.68 19.23
C ASP A 261 19.21 -17.02 18.53
N ASP A 262 18.84 -17.00 17.25
CA ASP A 262 18.66 -18.23 16.46
C ASP A 262 20.00 -18.93 16.20
N LEU A 263 21.08 -18.17 15.99
CA LEU A 263 22.44 -18.69 15.86
C LEU A 263 22.95 -19.30 17.16
N GLN A 264 22.64 -18.71 18.32
CA GLN A 264 22.88 -19.34 19.61
C GLN A 264 22.03 -20.61 19.78
N HIS A 265 20.77 -20.62 19.32
CA HIS A 265 19.94 -21.82 19.37
C HIS A 265 20.49 -22.94 18.46
N ILE A 266 20.93 -22.61 17.24
CA ILE A 266 21.63 -23.52 16.32
C ILE A 266 22.90 -24.06 17.00
N LEU A 267 23.77 -23.20 17.53
CA LEU A 267 25.00 -23.62 18.21
C LEU A 267 24.70 -24.58 19.36
N ARG A 268 23.71 -24.28 20.21
CA ARG A 268 23.33 -25.12 21.36
C ARG A 268 22.68 -26.46 20.97
N ARG A 269 22.24 -26.63 19.72
CA ARG A 269 21.83 -27.95 19.16
C ARG A 269 23.02 -28.78 18.69
N HIS A 270 24.12 -28.12 18.31
CA HIS A 270 25.32 -28.75 17.76
C HIS A 270 26.42 -28.95 18.82
N ALA A 271 26.37 -28.20 19.92
CA ALA A 271 27.26 -28.30 21.05
C ALA A 271 26.74 -29.29 22.11
N VAL A 272 27.63 -30.16 22.58
CA VAL A 272 27.48 -31.08 23.72
C VAL A 272 28.51 -30.71 24.77
N SER A 273 28.09 -30.70 26.04
CA SER A 273 28.96 -30.72 27.21
C SER A 273 28.37 -31.74 28.17
N ASP A 274 29.15 -32.71 28.63
CA ASP A 274 28.63 -33.86 29.37
C ASP A 274 28.49 -33.56 30.87
N THR A 275 27.60 -32.63 31.18
CA THR A 275 27.18 -32.30 32.56
C THR A 275 26.02 -33.19 33.02
N SER A 276 25.90 -34.41 32.48
CA SER A 276 24.69 -35.23 32.56
C SER A 276 24.54 -36.00 33.88
N ASP A 277 25.61 -36.15 34.65
CA ASP A 277 25.59 -36.86 35.93
C ASP A 277 26.17 -35.98 37.06
N SER A 278 25.49 -36.00 38.21
CA SER A 278 25.74 -35.10 39.34
C SER A 278 26.75 -35.63 40.36
N ASP A 279 27.14 -36.90 40.23
CA ASP A 279 28.12 -37.55 41.10
C ASP A 279 29.47 -37.77 40.39
N LEU A 280 30.56 -37.47 41.12
CA LEU A 280 31.97 -37.76 40.78
C LEU A 280 32.56 -37.09 39.50
N LYS A 281 33.11 -35.88 39.66
CA LYS A 281 34.46 -35.44 39.18
C LYS A 281 34.93 -35.79 37.73
N ALA A 282 34.05 -36.17 36.82
CA ALA A 282 34.38 -36.63 35.47
C ALA A 282 33.55 -35.92 34.38
N SER A 283 32.55 -35.14 34.79
CA SER A 283 31.54 -34.43 33.98
C SER A 283 32.09 -33.21 33.19
N GLU A 284 33.36 -33.27 32.78
CA GLU A 284 34.13 -32.21 32.12
C GLU A 284 34.99 -32.78 30.97
N ARG A 285 34.56 -33.83 30.27
CA ARG A 285 35.38 -34.54 29.26
C ARG A 285 34.84 -34.35 27.85
N ALA A 286 35.73 -34.05 26.91
CA ALA A 286 35.42 -34.01 25.48
C ALA A 286 35.14 -35.44 24.95
N VAL A 287 34.12 -35.58 24.10
CA VAL A 287 33.66 -36.88 23.58
C VAL A 287 34.27 -37.15 22.21
N TYR A 288 35.13 -38.18 22.15
CA TYR A 288 35.91 -38.54 20.96
C TYR A 288 35.27 -39.72 20.19
N SER A 289 35.61 -39.89 18.91
CA SER A 289 34.90 -40.85 18.05
C SER A 289 35.11 -42.32 18.44
N GLU A 290 36.20 -42.64 19.13
CA GLU A 290 36.43 -43.94 19.81
C GLU A 290 35.30 -44.35 20.76
N GLN A 291 34.62 -43.37 21.36
CA GLN A 291 33.55 -43.58 22.34
C GLN A 291 32.18 -43.79 21.66
N PHE A 292 32.08 -43.55 20.35
CA PHE A 292 30.83 -43.64 19.58
C PHE A 292 30.36 -45.10 19.43
N SER A 293 29.58 -45.55 20.39
CA SER A 293 28.92 -46.85 20.40
C SER A 293 27.46 -46.73 19.95
N LYS A 294 26.92 -47.82 19.39
CA LYS A 294 25.55 -47.85 18.83
C LYS A 294 24.50 -47.66 19.94
N GLY A 295 23.82 -46.51 19.91
CA GLY A 295 22.82 -46.13 20.91
C GLY A 295 23.35 -45.25 22.05
N LEU A 296 24.60 -44.75 21.94
CA LEU A 296 25.10 -43.70 22.84
C LEU A 296 24.17 -42.47 22.77
N ASN A 297 23.79 -41.95 23.92
CA ASN A 297 22.99 -40.72 24.04
C ASN A 297 23.82 -39.63 24.72
N LEU A 298 24.00 -38.51 24.04
CA LEU A 298 24.65 -37.32 24.57
C LEU A 298 23.64 -36.21 24.84
N THR A 299 23.88 -35.35 25.83
CA THR A 299 23.01 -34.19 26.12
C THR A 299 23.55 -32.93 25.43
N THR A 300 22.77 -32.33 24.51
CA THR A 300 23.14 -31.05 23.89
C THR A 300 22.95 -29.88 24.85
N LEU A 301 23.64 -28.76 24.62
CA LEU A 301 23.45 -27.51 25.38
C LEU A 301 22.07 -26.85 25.20
N SER A 302 21.19 -27.46 24.39
CA SER A 302 19.76 -27.15 24.26
C SER A 302 18.85 -28.00 25.15
N GLY A 303 19.43 -28.91 25.97
CA GLY A 303 18.71 -29.87 26.80
C GLY A 303 18.08 -31.03 26.04
N LYS A 304 18.38 -31.20 24.74
CA LYS A 304 17.83 -32.27 23.90
C LYS A 304 18.84 -33.42 23.76
N PRO A 305 18.39 -34.69 23.81
CA PRO A 305 19.26 -35.83 23.60
C PRO A 305 19.69 -35.93 22.13
N LEU A 306 20.94 -36.34 21.95
CA LEU A 306 21.58 -36.60 20.66
C LEU A 306 22.01 -38.07 20.63
N THR A 307 21.24 -38.88 19.91
CA THR A 307 21.54 -40.28 19.63
C THR A 307 22.74 -40.38 18.70
N ILE A 308 23.65 -41.32 18.96
CA ILE A 308 24.72 -41.71 18.04
C ILE A 308 24.50 -43.17 17.65
N GLU A 309 24.43 -43.42 16.35
CA GLU A 309 24.23 -44.75 15.77
C GLU A 309 25.42 -45.11 14.89
N THR A 310 26.15 -46.18 15.25
CA THR A 310 27.20 -46.75 14.42
C THR A 310 26.71 -48.01 13.70
N ASP A 311 26.91 -48.06 12.39
CA ASP A 311 26.46 -49.15 11.52
C ASP A 311 27.42 -49.35 10.34
N SER A 312 28.01 -50.54 10.23
CA SER A 312 28.88 -50.97 9.12
C SER A 312 29.89 -49.91 8.61
N GLY A 313 30.64 -49.29 9.53
CA GLY A 313 31.68 -48.31 9.20
C GLY A 313 31.18 -46.87 8.94
N ARG A 314 29.88 -46.60 9.11
CA ARG A 314 29.32 -45.25 9.13
C ARG A 314 28.76 -44.90 10.50
N THR A 315 28.98 -43.65 10.91
CA THR A 315 28.42 -43.08 12.14
C THR A 315 27.39 -42.03 11.79
N LYS A 316 26.20 -42.13 12.39
CA LYS A 316 25.14 -41.13 12.32
C LYS A 316 25.01 -40.39 13.64
N ILE A 317 24.88 -39.08 13.54
CA ILE A 317 24.71 -38.14 14.64
C ILE A 317 23.27 -37.61 14.61
N GLY A 318 22.58 -37.72 15.74
CA GLY A 318 21.15 -37.42 15.85
C GLY A 318 20.31 -38.41 15.04
N LYS A 319 19.50 -37.88 14.11
CA LYS A 319 18.52 -38.68 13.32
C LYS A 319 18.96 -39.01 11.91
N SER A 320 19.90 -38.26 11.33
CA SER A 320 20.17 -38.30 9.88
C SER A 320 21.47 -37.63 9.43
N ALA A 321 22.22 -36.94 10.30
CA ALA A 321 23.49 -36.35 9.89
C ALA A 321 24.57 -37.45 9.90
N GLU A 322 25.31 -37.62 8.82
CA GLU A 322 26.44 -38.56 8.77
C GLU A 322 27.71 -37.85 9.22
N LEU A 323 28.58 -38.57 9.94
CA LEU A 323 29.87 -38.07 10.41
C LEU A 323 30.83 -37.97 9.22
N VAL A 324 31.17 -36.74 8.83
CA VAL A 324 32.03 -36.43 7.67
C VAL A 324 33.50 -36.52 8.05
N GLN A 325 33.89 -35.93 9.19
CA GLN A 325 35.26 -35.97 9.71
C GLN A 325 35.21 -35.97 11.25
N PRO A 326 35.62 -37.06 11.93
CA PRO A 326 35.70 -37.10 13.38
C PRO A 326 36.92 -36.35 13.91
N ASP A 327 36.85 -36.00 15.20
CA ASP A 327 38.02 -35.74 16.05
C ASP A 327 39.02 -34.70 15.49
N LEU A 328 38.52 -33.54 15.05
CA LEU A 328 39.35 -32.35 14.91
C LEU A 328 39.68 -31.82 16.31
N TYR A 329 40.90 -32.10 16.77
CA TYR A 329 41.37 -31.72 18.11
C TYR A 329 41.54 -30.20 18.23
N ALA A 330 41.16 -29.65 19.38
CA ALA A 330 41.41 -28.28 19.78
C ALA A 330 41.99 -28.22 21.20
N SER A 331 42.57 -27.09 21.61
CA SER A 331 43.10 -26.91 22.97
C SER A 331 42.00 -26.96 24.05
N ASN A 332 40.77 -26.56 23.73
CA ASN A 332 39.66 -26.48 24.68
C ASN A 332 38.44 -27.36 24.32
N GLY A 333 38.62 -28.34 23.43
CA GLY A 333 37.57 -29.31 23.09
C GLY A 333 37.85 -30.12 21.82
N VAL A 334 36.78 -30.58 21.18
CA VAL A 334 36.84 -31.37 19.93
C VAL A 334 35.72 -30.99 18.97
N ILE A 335 36.04 -30.90 17.68
CA ILE A 335 35.07 -30.71 16.60
C ILE A 335 34.88 -32.01 15.82
N HIS A 336 33.62 -32.30 15.51
CA HIS A 336 33.21 -33.39 14.60
C HIS A 336 32.42 -32.79 13.44
N LEU A 337 32.87 -32.95 12.20
CA LEU A 337 32.14 -32.42 11.05
C LEU A 337 31.01 -33.36 10.65
N VAL A 338 29.82 -32.80 10.38
CA VAL A 338 28.61 -33.57 10.05
C VAL A 338 27.95 -33.09 8.76
N SER A 339 27.31 -34.01 8.04
CA SER A 339 26.78 -33.78 6.68
C SER A 339 25.47 -32.99 6.63
N SER A 340 24.83 -32.75 7.77
CA SER A 340 23.49 -32.15 7.89
C SER A 340 23.36 -31.41 9.22
N LEU A 341 22.52 -30.37 9.26
CA LEU A 341 22.15 -29.70 10.51
C LEU A 341 21.47 -30.67 11.49
N LEU A 342 21.81 -30.60 12.78
CA LEU A 342 21.20 -31.36 13.88
C LEU A 342 19.83 -30.80 14.32
N MET A 343 19.15 -30.11 13.40
CA MET A 343 17.80 -29.60 13.52
C MET A 343 17.13 -29.56 12.15
N LYS A 344 15.80 -29.68 12.12
CA LYS A 344 15.03 -29.46 10.88
C LYS A 344 15.07 -27.98 10.48
N PRO A 345 15.11 -27.63 9.18
CA PRO A 345 14.89 -26.26 8.69
C PRO A 345 13.62 -25.62 9.25
N GLU A 346 12.49 -26.34 9.17
CA GLU A 346 11.19 -26.00 9.77
C GLU A 346 11.27 -25.49 11.23
N SER A 347 12.24 -26.01 12.00
CA SER A 347 12.38 -25.70 13.44
C SER A 347 13.16 -24.43 13.75
N LEU A 348 13.56 -23.66 12.72
CA LEU A 348 14.05 -22.29 12.85
C LEU A 348 12.89 -21.28 13.00
N ALA A 349 11.66 -21.67 12.65
CA ALA A 349 10.41 -20.93 12.91
C ALA A 349 10.46 -19.42 12.56
N LEU A 350 11.00 -19.08 11.38
CA LEU A 350 11.11 -17.68 10.95
C LEU A 350 9.73 -17.05 10.74
N THR A 351 9.46 -15.97 11.47
CA THR A 351 8.27 -15.14 11.31
C THR A 351 8.41 -14.17 10.13
N THR A 352 7.30 -13.57 9.71
CA THR A 352 7.29 -12.53 8.65
C THR A 352 8.27 -11.40 8.96
N GLU A 353 8.44 -11.05 10.24
CA GLU A 353 9.40 -10.05 10.71
C GLU A 353 10.85 -10.43 10.37
N LYS A 354 11.28 -11.65 10.70
CA LYS A 354 12.65 -12.12 10.42
C LYS A 354 12.95 -12.12 8.91
N TYR A 355 11.96 -12.45 8.08
CA TYR A 355 12.09 -12.31 6.62
C TYR A 355 12.18 -10.85 6.15
N LEU A 356 11.42 -9.91 6.73
CA LEU A 356 11.53 -8.48 6.42
C LEU A 356 12.91 -7.91 6.79
N LEU A 357 13.49 -8.34 7.91
CA LEU A 357 14.86 -7.97 8.31
C LEU A 357 15.89 -8.47 7.30
N ALA A 358 15.78 -9.73 6.85
CA ALA A 358 16.65 -10.30 5.82
C ALA A 358 16.49 -9.63 4.44
N LEU A 359 15.36 -8.97 4.19
CA LEU A 359 15.01 -8.32 2.93
C LEU A 359 15.27 -6.79 2.92
N ASN A 360 16.10 -6.29 3.84
CA ASN A 360 16.50 -4.88 3.95
C ASN A 360 15.30 -3.92 4.19
N CYS A 361 14.39 -4.34 5.08
CA CYS A 361 13.27 -3.54 5.59
C CYS A 361 13.40 -3.26 7.11
N THR A 362 14.62 -3.04 7.61
CA THR A 362 14.94 -2.88 9.03
C THR A 362 14.29 -1.65 9.65
N ARG A 363 14.19 -0.55 8.89
CA ARG A 363 13.49 0.68 9.30
C ARG A 363 11.98 0.45 9.30
N PHE A 364 11.44 -0.28 8.33
CA PHE A 364 10.02 -0.64 8.29
C PHE A 364 9.62 -1.47 9.53
N VAL A 365 10.42 -2.48 9.88
CA VAL A 365 10.22 -3.26 11.12
C VAL A 365 10.36 -2.36 12.36
N SER A 366 11.38 -1.49 12.42
CA SER A 366 11.55 -0.53 13.53
C SER A 366 10.34 0.42 13.69
N LEU A 367 9.71 0.84 12.59
CA LEU A 367 8.49 1.64 12.61
C LEU A 367 7.30 0.85 13.17
N LEU A 368 7.11 -0.42 12.77
CA LEU A 368 6.08 -1.31 13.35
C LEU A 368 6.28 -1.50 14.86
N HIS A 369 7.53 -1.68 15.30
CA HIS A 369 7.92 -1.78 16.71
C HIS A 369 7.54 -0.51 17.48
N SER A 370 7.80 0.67 16.92
CA SER A 370 7.54 1.96 17.57
C SER A 370 6.06 2.24 17.88
N VAL A 371 5.12 1.61 17.16
CA VAL A 371 3.66 1.72 17.37
C VAL A 371 3.02 0.40 17.84
N GLY A 372 3.82 -0.59 18.25
CA GLY A 372 3.31 -1.85 18.81
C GLY A 372 2.60 -2.80 17.82
N LEU A 373 2.86 -2.68 16.52
CA LEU A 373 2.20 -3.47 15.47
C LEU A 373 2.83 -4.87 15.24
N GLN A 374 3.66 -5.35 16.18
CA GLN A 374 4.35 -6.66 16.16
C GLN A 374 3.45 -7.83 15.74
N ASN A 375 2.20 -7.79 16.19
CA ASN A 375 1.22 -8.86 15.99
C ASN A 375 0.82 -9.04 14.51
N LEU A 376 1.06 -8.05 13.64
CA LEU A 376 0.82 -8.17 12.19
C LEU A 376 1.92 -8.93 11.44
N VAL A 377 3.11 -9.09 12.04
CA VAL A 377 4.26 -9.79 11.44
C VAL A 377 4.67 -11.07 12.18
N ASN A 378 4.41 -11.15 13.48
CA ASN A 378 4.65 -12.33 14.33
C ASN A 378 3.37 -13.08 14.73
N GLY A 379 2.19 -12.61 14.32
CA GLY A 379 0.92 -13.28 14.57
C GLY A 379 0.70 -14.53 13.70
N THR A 380 -0.33 -15.30 14.04
CA THR A 380 -0.74 -16.50 13.29
C THR A 380 -1.66 -16.21 12.10
N GLU A 381 -2.07 -14.96 11.91
CA GLU A 381 -2.95 -14.54 10.81
C GLU A 381 -2.15 -14.32 9.52
N ALA A 382 -2.64 -14.85 8.41
CA ALA A 382 -2.01 -14.70 7.10
C ALA A 382 -2.26 -13.29 6.54
N TYR A 383 -1.19 -12.50 6.38
CA TYR A 383 -1.23 -11.16 5.79
C TYR A 383 -0.43 -11.09 4.49
N THR A 384 -0.97 -10.38 3.50
CA THR A 384 -0.14 -9.89 2.39
C THR A 384 0.45 -8.54 2.80
N VAL A 385 1.76 -8.51 2.99
CA VAL A 385 2.51 -7.35 3.48
C VAL A 385 3.02 -6.53 2.29
N LEU A 386 2.61 -5.27 2.23
CA LEU A 386 3.10 -4.29 1.27
C LEU A 386 4.29 -3.56 1.89
N ALA A 387 5.44 -4.21 1.89
CA ALA A 387 6.65 -3.74 2.54
C ALA A 387 7.30 -2.57 1.79
N ILE A 388 8.12 -1.81 2.51
CA ILE A 388 8.95 -0.73 1.98
C ILE A 388 10.39 -1.04 2.37
N SER A 389 11.32 -1.04 1.41
CA SER A 389 12.75 -1.19 1.71
C SER A 389 13.32 0.05 2.37
N ASP A 390 14.42 -0.11 3.08
CA ASP A 390 15.07 0.99 3.82
C ASP A 390 15.58 2.09 2.88
N GLU A 391 15.92 1.75 1.63
CA GLU A 391 16.25 2.70 0.56
C GLU A 391 15.05 3.58 0.19
N VAL A 392 13.86 2.99 0.00
CA VAL A 392 12.65 3.74 -0.34
C VAL A 392 12.17 4.57 0.87
N LEU A 393 12.27 4.05 2.10
CA LEU A 393 11.97 4.84 3.31
C LEU A 393 12.89 6.06 3.44
N ALA A 394 14.20 5.90 3.16
CA ALA A 394 15.15 7.00 3.17
C ALA A 394 14.86 8.06 2.10
N LEU A 395 14.48 7.66 0.89
CA LEU A 395 14.09 8.59 -0.20
C LEU A 395 12.87 9.44 0.15
N TYR A 396 11.89 8.88 0.86
CA TYR A 396 10.69 9.60 1.32
C TYR A 396 10.85 10.25 2.70
N GLY A 397 12.06 10.22 3.29
CA GLY A 397 12.36 10.87 4.56
C GLY A 397 11.55 10.35 5.76
N LEU A 398 11.01 9.13 5.70
CA LEU A 398 10.18 8.54 6.75
C LEU A 398 11.05 7.84 7.82
N ASP A 399 11.86 8.62 8.52
CA ASP A 399 12.62 8.17 9.68
C ASP A 399 11.91 8.55 11.00
N LEU A 400 12.24 7.84 12.08
CA LEU A 400 11.72 8.10 13.43
C LEU A 400 12.00 9.54 13.97
N LYS A 401 12.78 10.35 13.24
CA LYS A 401 13.19 11.71 13.60
C LYS A 401 12.39 12.80 12.88
N THR A 402 11.63 12.47 11.84
CA THR A 402 10.86 13.42 11.01
C THR A 402 9.37 13.41 11.35
N GLN A 403 9.04 13.19 12.63
CA GLN A 403 7.69 13.23 13.24
C GLN A 403 7.07 14.65 13.28
N VAL A 404 7.33 15.47 12.27
CA VAL A 404 6.84 16.86 12.12
C VAL A 404 6.45 17.10 10.65
N GLU A 405 5.59 16.23 10.11
CA GLU A 405 4.74 16.64 8.98
C GLU A 405 3.69 17.63 9.53
N ASP A 406 3.53 18.78 8.87
CA ASP A 406 2.55 19.85 9.16
C ASP A 406 2.54 20.46 10.58
N GLY A 407 3.66 20.37 11.33
CA GLY A 407 3.89 21.15 12.55
C GLY A 407 3.07 20.75 13.79
N GLU A 408 2.22 19.74 13.69
CA GLU A 408 1.38 19.23 14.78
C GLU A 408 1.92 17.88 15.30
N PRO A 409 2.48 17.82 16.54
CA PRO A 409 3.08 16.59 17.07
C PRO A 409 2.03 15.50 17.26
N ASP A 410 2.25 14.31 16.70
CA ASP A 410 1.32 13.18 16.74
C ASP A 410 1.25 12.54 18.15
N PRO A 411 0.19 12.76 18.95
CA PRO A 411 0.18 12.40 20.36
C PRO A 411 -0.01 10.89 20.54
N GLY A 412 1.11 10.16 20.61
CA GLY A 412 1.16 8.70 20.70
C GLY A 412 1.25 7.99 19.34
N GLY A 413 1.69 8.67 18.28
CA GLY A 413 2.04 8.01 17.00
C GLY A 413 0.85 7.45 16.21
N LYS A 414 -0.36 7.98 16.41
CA LYS A 414 -1.60 7.44 15.81
C LYS A 414 -1.71 7.68 14.31
N LYS A 415 -1.17 8.80 13.81
CA LYS A 415 -1.07 9.06 12.36
C LYS A 415 -0.12 8.04 11.71
N LEU A 416 0.99 7.70 12.38
CA LEU A 416 1.91 6.64 11.95
C LEU A 416 1.29 5.24 12.04
N GLU A 417 0.61 4.90 13.14
CA GLU A 417 -0.09 3.61 13.29
C GLU A 417 -1.13 3.40 12.18
N ARG A 418 -1.96 4.43 11.90
CA ARG A 418 -2.93 4.45 10.79
C ARG A 418 -2.24 4.26 9.43
N ARG A 419 -1.07 4.88 9.21
CA ARG A 419 -0.26 4.72 7.98
C ARG A 419 0.27 3.29 7.85
N LEU A 420 0.82 2.70 8.90
CA LEU A 420 1.42 1.37 8.87
C LEU A 420 0.38 0.24 8.73
N ARG A 421 -0.75 0.30 9.45
CA ARG A 421 -1.83 -0.70 9.31
C ARG A 421 -2.37 -0.82 7.88
N TYR A 422 -2.34 0.26 7.10
CA TYR A 422 -2.78 0.29 5.71
C TYR A 422 -1.85 -0.48 4.74
N HIS A 423 -0.65 -0.87 5.18
CA HIS A 423 0.31 -1.68 4.41
C HIS A 423 0.09 -3.19 4.54
N PHE A 424 -0.91 -3.64 5.30
CA PHE A 424 -1.22 -5.07 5.48
C PHE A 424 -2.59 -5.37 4.90
N LEU A 425 -2.68 -6.36 3.99
CA LEU A 425 -3.94 -6.83 3.42
C LEU A 425 -4.33 -8.15 4.08
N SER A 426 -5.59 -8.29 4.47
CA SER A 426 -6.09 -9.54 5.08
C SER A 426 -6.08 -10.68 4.05
N GLY A 427 -5.42 -11.80 4.37
CA GLY A 427 -5.32 -12.98 3.52
C GLY A 427 -4.19 -12.93 2.49
N LYS A 428 -4.07 -14.03 1.73
CA LYS A 428 -2.99 -14.30 0.77
C LYS A 428 -3.40 -13.91 -0.66
N TRP A 429 -2.76 -12.89 -1.22
CA TRP A 429 -3.06 -12.38 -2.56
C TRP A 429 -1.88 -12.58 -3.52
N SER A 430 -1.99 -13.54 -4.43
CA SER A 430 -1.00 -13.77 -5.51
C SER A 430 -1.31 -12.88 -6.72
N PRO A 431 -0.33 -12.55 -7.60
CA PRO A 431 -0.59 -11.69 -8.75
C PRO A 431 -1.63 -12.23 -9.73
N GLU A 432 -1.88 -13.54 -9.71
CA GLU A 432 -2.91 -14.22 -10.49
C GLU A 432 -4.33 -13.92 -9.99
N SER A 433 -4.55 -13.86 -8.67
CA SER A 433 -5.88 -13.58 -8.08
C SER A 433 -6.22 -12.09 -8.01
N LEU A 434 -5.25 -11.22 -8.32
CA LEU A 434 -5.44 -9.78 -8.44
C LEU A 434 -6.09 -9.39 -9.78
N PHE A 435 -6.96 -8.38 -9.80
CA PHE A 435 -7.46 -7.80 -11.06
C PHE A 435 -7.62 -6.27 -10.99
N ASN A 436 -7.64 -5.63 -12.15
CA ASN A 436 -7.70 -4.17 -12.26
C ASN A 436 -9.02 -3.62 -11.70
N GLY A 437 -8.93 -2.66 -10.78
CA GLY A 437 -10.08 -2.06 -10.10
C GLY A 437 -10.56 -2.83 -8.86
N GLN A 438 -9.96 -3.97 -8.51
CA GLN A 438 -10.31 -4.74 -7.32
C GLN A 438 -10.07 -3.92 -6.03
N LEU A 439 -10.96 -4.06 -5.06
CA LEU A 439 -10.84 -3.44 -3.73
C LEU A 439 -10.50 -4.49 -2.69
N LEU A 440 -9.33 -4.39 -2.06
CA LEU A 440 -8.86 -5.33 -1.03
C LEU A 440 -8.94 -4.71 0.36
N LYS A 441 -9.32 -5.51 1.37
CA LYS A 441 -9.42 -5.06 2.76
C LYS A 441 -8.05 -5.02 3.43
N THR A 442 -7.78 -3.94 4.15
CA THR A 442 -6.53 -3.73 4.89
C THR A 442 -6.70 -4.01 6.39
N ALA A 443 -5.59 -4.13 7.13
CA ALA A 443 -5.58 -4.20 8.60
C ALA A 443 -5.85 -2.84 9.28
N LEU A 444 -6.05 -1.77 8.52
CA LEU A 444 -6.52 -0.49 9.03
C LEU A 444 -8.04 -0.57 9.26
N ILE A 445 -8.43 -0.44 10.53
CA ILE A 445 -9.81 -0.25 10.96
C ILE A 445 -10.03 1.25 11.20
N GLU A 446 -11.10 1.81 10.64
CA GLU A 446 -11.45 3.24 10.82
C GLU A 446 -12.61 3.32 11.83
N PRO A 447 -12.35 3.55 13.14
CA PRO A 447 -13.35 3.43 14.19
C PRO A 447 -14.49 4.45 14.02
N ASP A 448 -14.16 5.71 13.72
CA ASP A 448 -15.14 6.76 13.50
C ASP A 448 -15.69 6.70 12.07
N GLY A 449 -14.81 6.87 11.07
CA GLY A 449 -15.19 7.13 9.69
C GLY A 449 -15.93 5.98 8.99
N LEU A 450 -15.55 4.73 9.26
CA LEU A 450 -16.24 3.54 8.75
C LEU A 450 -16.99 2.78 9.85
N ARG A 451 -17.23 3.39 11.02
CA ARG A 451 -17.85 2.78 12.21
C ARG A 451 -17.23 1.44 12.62
N GLY A 452 -15.89 1.35 12.59
CA GLY A 452 -15.14 0.12 12.87
C GLY A 452 -15.00 -0.82 11.66
N GLY A 453 -15.39 -0.38 10.46
CA GLY A 453 -15.08 -1.08 9.21
C GLY A 453 -13.59 -1.03 8.86
N GLN A 454 -13.12 -2.07 8.16
CA GLN A 454 -11.79 -2.07 7.53
C GLN A 454 -11.76 -1.11 6.35
N GLN A 455 -10.70 -0.30 6.27
CA GLN A 455 -10.39 0.51 5.10
C GLN A 455 -9.93 -0.39 3.95
N VAL A 456 -10.29 -0.03 2.71
CA VAL A 456 -9.90 -0.78 1.51
C VAL A 456 -8.77 -0.09 0.75
N ILE A 457 -8.06 -0.83 -0.09
CA ILE A 457 -7.10 -0.32 -1.06
C ILE A 457 -7.49 -0.77 -2.46
N LYS A 458 -7.31 0.12 -3.45
CA LYS A 458 -7.55 -0.19 -4.86
C LYS A 458 -6.32 -0.84 -5.48
N VAL A 459 -6.55 -1.93 -6.21
CA VAL A 459 -5.54 -2.62 -7.02
C VAL A 459 -5.66 -2.17 -8.46
N GLU A 460 -4.52 -1.81 -9.05
CA GLU A 460 -4.37 -1.48 -10.46
C GLU A 460 -3.46 -2.55 -11.07
N THR A 461 -3.85 -3.13 -12.22
CA THR A 461 -3.04 -4.15 -12.89
C THR A 461 -2.95 -3.87 -14.39
N GLU A 462 -1.73 -3.80 -14.91
CA GLU A 462 -1.43 -3.46 -16.29
C GLU A 462 -0.60 -4.59 -16.94
N ALA A 463 -0.87 -4.90 -18.20
CA ALA A 463 -0.20 -5.97 -18.92
C ALA A 463 1.05 -5.42 -19.61
N ASN A 464 2.23 -5.93 -19.25
CA ASN A 464 3.50 -5.51 -19.82
C ASN A 464 3.71 -6.17 -21.19
N GLU A 465 4.41 -5.50 -22.11
CA GLU A 465 4.72 -6.02 -23.45
C GLU A 465 5.51 -7.35 -23.42
N SER A 466 6.22 -7.63 -22.32
CA SER A 466 6.95 -8.89 -22.07
C SER A 466 6.07 -10.04 -21.57
N GLY A 467 4.75 -9.87 -21.48
CA GLY A 467 3.80 -10.86 -20.97
C GLY A 467 3.71 -10.91 -19.43
N GLY A 468 4.53 -10.14 -18.71
CA GLY A 468 4.39 -9.93 -17.28
C GLY A 468 3.19 -9.05 -16.92
N LYS A 469 2.76 -9.09 -15.66
CA LYS A 469 1.65 -8.29 -15.13
C LYS A 469 2.20 -7.33 -14.08
N SER A 470 2.25 -6.04 -14.37
CA SER A 470 2.58 -5.03 -13.37
C SER A 470 1.39 -4.80 -12.44
N VAL A 471 1.67 -4.58 -11.16
CA VAL A 471 0.69 -4.42 -10.09
C VAL A 471 0.99 -3.13 -9.33
N ARG A 472 -0.06 -2.39 -8.98
CA ARG A 472 0.02 -1.19 -8.15
C ARG A 472 -1.06 -1.26 -7.07
N PHE A 473 -0.71 -0.84 -5.85
CA PHE A 473 -1.63 -0.76 -4.72
C PHE A 473 -1.79 0.71 -4.33
N GLY A 474 -2.99 1.28 -4.43
CA GLY A 474 -3.23 2.70 -4.15
C GLY A 474 -2.34 3.66 -4.96
N GLY A 475 -2.03 3.29 -6.21
CA GLY A 475 -1.12 4.02 -7.09
C GLY A 475 0.37 3.97 -6.67
N ALA A 476 0.78 3.09 -5.74
CA ALA A 476 2.19 2.75 -5.51
C ALA A 476 2.52 1.47 -6.29
N GLY A 477 3.55 1.50 -7.15
CA GLY A 477 3.92 0.35 -7.96
C GLY A 477 4.68 -0.69 -7.16
N VAL A 478 4.56 -1.97 -7.53
CA VAL A 478 5.41 -3.03 -7.00
C VAL A 478 6.82 -2.96 -7.62
N ILE A 479 7.86 -3.06 -6.81
CA ILE A 479 9.26 -3.20 -7.25
C ILE A 479 9.62 -4.70 -7.24
N GLY A 480 10.16 -5.17 -8.37
CA GLY A 480 10.68 -6.54 -8.49
C GLY A 480 9.60 -7.62 -8.42
N GLU A 481 10.01 -8.82 -8.02
CA GLU A 481 9.11 -9.96 -7.79
C GLU A 481 8.61 -10.00 -6.35
N PHE A 482 7.41 -10.54 -6.16
CA PHE A 482 6.82 -10.78 -4.85
C PHE A 482 7.48 -11.98 -4.17
N VAL A 483 7.63 -11.93 -2.85
CA VAL A 483 8.29 -12.98 -2.08
C VAL A 483 7.23 -13.83 -1.36
N THR A 484 7.13 -15.10 -1.75
CA THR A 484 6.39 -16.13 -1.01
C THR A 484 7.27 -16.69 0.10
N LEU A 485 6.77 -16.74 1.32
CA LEU A 485 7.51 -17.27 2.46
C LEU A 485 7.34 -18.80 2.57
N PRO A 486 8.42 -19.61 2.70
CA PRO A 486 8.31 -21.07 2.72
C PRO A 486 7.45 -21.63 3.86
N ASN A 487 7.55 -21.01 5.05
CA ASN A 487 7.00 -21.54 6.30
C ASN A 487 5.78 -20.74 6.81
N SER A 488 5.18 -19.87 6.00
CA SER A 488 4.00 -19.07 6.38
C SER A 488 3.14 -18.73 5.17
N GLU A 489 1.83 -18.56 5.36
CA GLU A 489 0.93 -18.23 4.25
C GLU A 489 1.07 -16.79 3.73
N SER A 490 1.76 -15.92 4.47
CA SER A 490 2.03 -14.53 4.11
C SER A 490 2.83 -14.36 2.81
N ILE A 491 2.59 -13.25 2.10
CA ILE A 491 3.32 -12.82 0.89
C ILE A 491 3.84 -11.40 1.14
N ILE A 492 5.06 -11.10 0.68
CA ILE A 492 5.64 -9.76 0.72
C ILE A 492 5.70 -9.17 -0.70
N TYR A 493 5.17 -7.97 -0.88
CA TYR A 493 5.38 -7.12 -2.07
C TYR A 493 6.17 -5.88 -1.66
N PHE A 494 7.21 -5.50 -2.41
CA PHE A 494 7.93 -4.25 -2.19
C PHE A 494 7.26 -3.10 -2.94
N LEU A 495 7.04 -1.96 -2.28
CA LEU A 495 6.43 -0.78 -2.90
C LEU A 495 7.45 0.26 -3.33
N SER A 496 7.14 0.95 -4.44
CA SER A 496 7.91 2.09 -4.97
C SER A 496 7.79 3.38 -4.15
N ARG A 497 6.84 3.43 -3.22
CA ARG A 497 6.63 4.53 -2.27
C ARG A 497 5.78 4.06 -1.08
N PRO A 498 5.87 4.72 0.09
CA PRO A 498 4.93 4.51 1.18
C PRO A 498 3.48 4.76 0.76
N LEU A 499 2.55 3.97 1.31
CA LEU A 499 1.12 4.19 1.16
C LEU A 499 0.63 5.27 2.12
N THR A 500 -0.19 6.17 1.60
CA THR A 500 -0.97 7.14 2.36
C THR A 500 -2.41 6.62 2.51
N PRO A 501 -2.92 6.43 3.74
CA PRO A 501 -4.33 6.09 3.96
C PRO A 501 -5.26 7.15 3.34
N PRO A 502 -6.49 6.77 2.92
CA PRO A 502 -7.46 7.70 2.38
C PRO A 502 -7.69 8.93 3.26
N ALA A 503 -7.70 10.09 2.59
CA ALA A 503 -7.83 11.41 3.21
C ALA A 503 -9.31 11.76 3.48
N SER A 504 -9.56 12.92 4.10
CA SER A 504 -10.93 13.44 4.26
C SER A 504 -11.57 13.74 2.90
N VAL A 505 -12.91 13.80 2.84
CA VAL A 505 -13.66 14.03 1.60
C VAL A 505 -13.23 15.31 0.87
N GLN A 506 -12.99 16.40 1.61
CA GLN A 506 -12.45 17.65 1.06
C GLN A 506 -11.02 17.49 0.55
N GLN A 507 -10.13 16.88 1.35
CA GLN A 507 -8.71 16.75 0.99
C GLN A 507 -8.50 15.83 -0.22
N ALA A 508 -9.32 14.78 -0.36
CA ALA A 508 -9.34 13.91 -1.54
C ALA A 508 -9.83 14.63 -2.82
N ALA A 509 -10.62 15.70 -2.68
CA ALA A 509 -11.12 16.49 -3.79
C ALA A 509 -10.19 17.65 -4.21
N LEU A 510 -9.25 18.10 -3.36
CA LEU A 510 -8.35 19.22 -3.69
C LEU A 510 -7.60 19.09 -5.04
N PRO A 511 -7.14 17.91 -5.48
CA PRO A 511 -6.51 17.76 -6.80
C PRO A 511 -7.48 17.86 -8.00
N ARG A 512 -8.79 17.86 -7.75
CA ARG A 512 -9.86 17.76 -8.76
C ARG A 512 -10.56 19.10 -8.91
N LEU A 513 -9.89 20.03 -9.59
CA LEU A 513 -10.38 21.41 -9.81
C LEU A 513 -11.76 21.48 -10.48
N HIS A 514 -12.15 20.44 -11.23
CA HIS A 514 -13.47 20.33 -11.87
C HIS A 514 -14.62 19.99 -10.91
N LEU A 515 -14.35 19.81 -9.61
CA LEU A 515 -15.34 19.60 -8.54
C LEU A 515 -15.44 20.80 -7.57
N SER A 516 -14.65 21.86 -7.80
CA SER A 516 -14.48 22.98 -6.86
C SER A 516 -15.78 23.69 -6.48
N THR A 517 -16.72 23.85 -7.41
CA THR A 517 -17.99 24.56 -7.17
C THR A 517 -18.84 23.85 -6.12
N PHE A 518 -18.86 22.51 -6.10
CA PHE A 518 -19.58 21.74 -5.08
C PHE A 518 -18.98 21.94 -3.68
N PHE A 519 -17.64 21.91 -3.57
CA PHE A 519 -16.98 22.09 -2.28
C PHE A 519 -17.01 23.55 -1.79
N ALA A 520 -17.02 24.53 -2.70
CA ALA A 520 -17.32 25.92 -2.37
C ALA A 520 -18.76 26.09 -1.85
N ALA A 521 -19.75 25.51 -2.54
CA ALA A 521 -21.15 25.54 -2.12
C ALA A 521 -21.35 24.87 -0.74
N LEU A 522 -20.72 23.71 -0.51
CA LEU A 522 -20.69 23.01 0.76
C LEU A 522 -20.06 23.83 1.90
N SER A 523 -19.01 24.61 1.59
CA SER A 523 -18.36 25.52 2.54
C SER A 523 -19.13 26.84 2.75
N SER A 524 -20.14 27.13 1.91
CA SER A 524 -21.05 28.27 2.05
C SER A 524 -22.30 27.98 2.90
N LEU A 525 -22.49 26.73 3.34
CA LEU A 525 -23.58 26.37 4.25
C LEU A 525 -23.29 26.89 5.66
N PRO A 526 -24.31 27.38 6.40
CA PRO A 526 -24.14 27.76 7.79
C PRO A 526 -23.75 26.56 8.65
N ALA A 527 -22.91 26.79 9.65
CA ALA A 527 -22.59 25.77 10.65
C ALA A 527 -23.90 25.33 11.38
N PRO A 528 -24.23 24.03 11.46
CA PRO A 528 -25.55 23.61 11.91
C PRO A 528 -25.86 24.04 13.35
N HIS A 529 -27.09 24.52 13.58
CA HIS A 529 -27.51 25.17 14.83
C HIS A 529 -27.60 24.26 16.09
N HIS A 530 -27.11 23.02 16.03
CA HIS A 530 -27.14 22.07 17.16
C HIS A 530 -25.81 21.32 17.32
N PRO A 531 -25.22 21.27 18.53
CA PRO A 531 -24.10 20.39 18.83
C PRO A 531 -24.57 18.94 19.14
N PRO A 532 -23.77 17.91 18.86
CA PRO A 532 -22.51 17.91 18.12
C PRO A 532 -22.76 17.57 16.63
N ALA A 533 -23.24 18.53 15.83
CA ALA A 533 -23.31 18.32 14.39
C ALA A 533 -21.91 18.15 13.80
N GLN A 534 -21.61 16.92 13.38
CA GLN A 534 -20.45 16.62 12.55
C GLN A 534 -20.55 17.44 11.24
N SER A 535 -19.42 17.93 10.74
CA SER A 535 -19.37 18.45 9.37
C SER A 535 -19.93 17.40 8.40
N LEU A 536 -20.68 17.82 7.39
CA LEU A 536 -21.14 16.94 6.32
C LEU A 536 -19.95 16.16 5.68
N THR A 537 -18.76 16.76 5.65
CA THR A 537 -17.53 16.13 5.13
C THR A 537 -16.94 15.04 6.04
N SER A 538 -17.42 14.95 7.28
CA SER A 538 -17.01 13.98 8.30
C SER A 538 -18.09 12.94 8.62
N THR A 539 -19.21 12.91 7.87
CA THR A 539 -20.29 11.94 8.10
C THR A 539 -19.80 10.51 7.85
N PRO A 540 -19.90 9.59 8.82
CA PRO A 540 -19.33 8.25 8.71
C PRO A 540 -20.24 7.29 7.93
N LEU A 541 -19.61 6.39 7.16
CA LEU A 541 -20.25 5.51 6.16
C LEU A 541 -21.08 6.31 5.14
N ALA A 542 -20.40 7.13 4.34
CA ALA A 542 -21.02 8.00 3.34
C ALA A 542 -20.48 7.75 1.92
N THR A 543 -21.37 7.83 0.93
CA THR A 543 -21.00 7.81 -0.50
C THR A 543 -21.35 9.15 -1.13
N PHE A 544 -20.34 9.90 -1.58
CA PHE A 544 -20.52 11.21 -2.19
C PHE A 544 -20.64 11.08 -3.71
N MET A 545 -21.78 11.47 -4.27
CA MET A 545 -21.97 11.69 -5.71
C MET A 545 -21.65 13.16 -5.99
N VAL A 546 -20.42 13.49 -6.40
CA VAL A 546 -19.97 14.89 -6.52
C VAL A 546 -20.18 15.39 -7.95
N PRO A 547 -20.97 16.45 -8.15
CA PRO A 547 -21.23 17.01 -9.47
C PRO A 547 -20.00 17.77 -10.01
N HIS A 548 -19.77 17.68 -11.31
CA HIS A 548 -18.81 18.52 -12.03
C HIS A 548 -19.20 20.00 -11.95
N ASN A 549 -18.25 20.93 -12.09
CA ASN A 549 -18.52 22.37 -12.05
C ASN A 549 -19.58 22.79 -13.08
N ASP A 550 -19.61 22.16 -14.26
CA ASP A 550 -20.60 22.43 -15.31
C ASP A 550 -22.02 21.94 -14.98
N ALA A 551 -22.21 21.04 -14.01
CA ALA A 551 -23.53 20.64 -13.51
C ALA A 551 -24.32 21.82 -12.92
N PHE A 552 -23.60 22.78 -12.34
CA PHE A 552 -24.19 24.02 -11.82
C PHE A 552 -24.67 24.92 -12.97
N ASN A 553 -24.02 24.87 -14.13
CA ASN A 553 -24.41 25.60 -15.34
C ASN A 553 -25.53 24.86 -16.10
N SER A 554 -25.49 23.52 -16.13
CA SER A 554 -26.40 22.68 -16.91
C SER A 554 -27.85 22.76 -16.43
N VAL A 555 -28.09 23.04 -15.15
CA VAL A 555 -29.43 23.21 -14.55
C VAL A 555 -30.04 24.60 -14.83
N GLY A 556 -29.23 25.56 -15.30
CA GLY A 556 -29.64 26.90 -15.70
C GLY A 556 -29.23 27.98 -14.71
N GLU A 557 -28.64 29.06 -15.21
CA GLU A 557 -27.97 30.09 -14.40
C GLU A 557 -28.87 30.73 -13.32
N LEU A 558 -30.18 30.86 -13.55
CA LEU A 558 -31.09 31.38 -12.51
C LEU A 558 -31.26 30.41 -11.33
N VAL A 559 -31.13 29.10 -11.55
CA VAL A 559 -31.10 28.10 -10.48
C VAL A 559 -29.76 28.14 -9.76
N THR A 560 -28.65 28.29 -10.49
CA THR A 560 -27.31 28.45 -9.93
C THR A 560 -27.24 29.65 -9.00
N ARG A 561 -27.75 30.80 -9.46
CA ARG A 561 -27.84 32.05 -8.69
C ARG A 561 -28.73 31.88 -7.46
N TRP A 562 -29.90 31.25 -7.58
CA TRP A 562 -30.78 30.96 -6.43
C TRP A 562 -30.07 30.17 -5.32
N LEU A 563 -29.21 29.21 -5.68
CA LEU A 563 -28.56 28.32 -4.71
C LEU A 563 -27.28 28.91 -4.11
N LEU A 564 -26.48 29.64 -4.90
CA LEU A 564 -25.15 30.11 -4.49
C LEU A 564 -25.17 31.53 -3.90
N ASP A 565 -26.00 32.43 -4.40
CA ASP A 565 -26.15 33.78 -3.84
C ASP A 565 -26.95 33.74 -2.51
N ASP A 566 -26.96 34.84 -1.75
CA ASP A 566 -27.53 34.90 -0.40
C ASP A 566 -29.00 35.37 -0.39
N TYR A 567 -29.88 34.61 -1.05
CA TYR A 567 -31.33 34.85 -1.04
C TYR A 567 -32.02 34.20 0.16
N GLU A 568 -33.15 34.75 0.63
CA GLU A 568 -33.90 34.20 1.77
C GLU A 568 -34.35 32.75 1.50
N GLY A 569 -33.83 31.79 2.28
CA GLY A 569 -34.10 30.35 2.12
C GLY A 569 -33.21 29.61 1.11
N SER A 570 -32.35 30.31 0.34
CA SER A 570 -31.39 29.71 -0.61
C SER A 570 -30.57 28.57 0.02
N LYS A 571 -29.93 28.85 1.16
CA LYS A 571 -29.04 27.92 1.86
C LYS A 571 -29.77 26.69 2.41
N ALA A 572 -31.07 26.79 2.70
CA ALA A 572 -31.88 25.65 3.13
C ALA A 572 -32.27 24.72 1.96
N ASP A 573 -32.44 25.25 0.74
CA ASP A 573 -32.56 24.42 -0.47
C ASP A 573 -31.20 23.80 -0.85
N LEU A 574 -30.12 24.58 -0.80
CA LEU A 574 -28.76 24.11 -1.07
C LEU A 574 -28.34 22.99 -0.10
N GLU A 575 -28.63 23.12 1.20
CA GLU A 575 -28.33 22.08 2.18
C GLU A 575 -29.03 20.76 1.85
N LYS A 576 -30.32 20.80 1.49
CA LYS A 576 -31.07 19.60 1.05
C LYS A 576 -30.46 18.99 -0.21
N ILE A 577 -30.13 19.80 -1.22
CA ILE A 577 -29.48 19.33 -2.45
C ILE A 577 -28.15 18.64 -2.11
N ILE A 578 -27.30 19.27 -1.31
CA ILE A 578 -26.01 18.70 -0.89
C ILE A 578 -26.19 17.41 -0.09
N ARG A 579 -27.16 17.36 0.84
CA ARG A 579 -27.52 16.13 1.57
C ARG A 579 -28.12 15.03 0.66
N HIS A 580 -28.71 15.37 -0.48
CA HIS A 580 -29.19 14.41 -1.49
C HIS A 580 -28.06 13.84 -2.34
N HIS A 581 -26.97 14.60 -2.54
CA HIS A 581 -25.75 14.10 -3.19
C HIS A 581 -24.93 13.13 -2.30
N VAL A 582 -25.32 12.92 -1.04
CA VAL A 582 -24.65 11.97 -0.12
C VAL A 582 -25.57 10.79 0.19
N ILE A 583 -25.22 9.62 -0.36
CA ILE A 583 -25.87 8.34 -0.10
C ILE A 583 -25.41 7.78 1.26
N ARG A 584 -26.36 7.16 1.99
CA ARG A 584 -26.10 6.46 3.26
C ARG A 584 -25.45 5.10 3.00
N GLY A 585 -24.36 4.83 3.70
CA GLY A 585 -23.52 3.66 3.49
C GLY A 585 -22.44 3.89 2.43
N VAL A 586 -21.45 2.99 2.42
CA VAL A 586 -20.37 2.98 1.41
C VAL A 586 -20.79 2.08 0.24
N VAL A 587 -20.80 2.63 -0.97
CA VAL A 587 -21.28 1.99 -2.19
C VAL A 587 -20.22 2.09 -3.28
N TYR A 588 -19.36 1.07 -3.35
CA TYR A 588 -18.31 0.97 -4.37
C TYR A 588 -18.86 0.67 -5.77
N THR A 589 -18.04 0.88 -6.80
CA THR A 589 -18.39 0.69 -8.23
C THR A 589 -19.04 -0.67 -8.51
N GLU A 590 -18.53 -1.76 -7.95
CA GLU A 590 -19.09 -3.13 -8.10
C GLU A 590 -20.58 -3.19 -7.69
N LYS A 591 -20.99 -2.42 -6.67
CA LYS A 591 -22.37 -2.37 -6.20
C LYS A 591 -23.25 -1.40 -7.03
N LEU A 592 -22.64 -0.43 -7.73
CA LEU A 592 -23.30 0.48 -8.67
C LEU A 592 -23.51 -0.16 -10.06
N MET A 593 -22.53 -0.93 -10.56
CA MET A 593 -22.58 -1.69 -11.82
C MET A 593 -23.44 -2.96 -11.75
N GLY A 594 -24.53 -2.91 -10.96
CA GLY A 594 -25.53 -3.97 -10.95
C GLY A 594 -26.41 -3.90 -12.20
N ARG A 595 -26.72 -5.06 -12.79
CA ARG A 595 -27.69 -5.18 -13.89
C ARG A 595 -29.12 -4.79 -13.52
N ASP A 596 -29.40 -4.75 -12.22
CA ASP A 596 -30.69 -4.35 -11.67
C ASP A 596 -30.61 -2.89 -11.20
N ARG A 597 -31.60 -2.09 -11.62
CA ARG A 597 -31.90 -0.75 -11.12
C ARG A 597 -32.01 -0.75 -9.59
N ARG A 598 -31.30 0.17 -8.90
CA ARG A 598 -31.13 0.18 -7.44
C ARG A 598 -31.40 1.54 -6.82
N THR A 599 -32.25 1.57 -5.80
CA THR A 599 -32.51 2.76 -4.97
C THR A 599 -31.57 2.82 -3.76
N TYR A 600 -31.14 4.03 -3.41
CA TYR A 600 -30.23 4.32 -2.31
C TYR A 600 -30.76 5.49 -1.47
N GLU A 601 -30.91 5.29 -0.16
CA GLU A 601 -31.32 6.35 0.77
C GLU A 601 -30.21 7.41 0.92
N THR A 602 -30.56 8.69 0.89
CA THR A 602 -29.59 9.81 1.04
C THR A 602 -29.62 10.41 2.44
N LEU A 603 -28.61 11.21 2.80
CA LEU A 603 -28.59 11.91 4.11
C LEU A 603 -29.81 12.81 4.30
N GLU A 604 -30.40 13.33 3.23
CA GLU A 604 -31.62 14.13 3.23
C GLU A 604 -32.87 13.32 3.63
N GLY A 605 -32.90 12.01 3.36
CA GLY A 605 -34.06 11.13 3.63
C GLY A 605 -34.97 10.88 2.41
N SER A 606 -34.60 11.41 1.24
CA SER A 606 -35.10 10.97 -0.07
C SER A 606 -34.12 10.00 -0.76
N ASP A 607 -34.59 9.35 -1.82
CA ASP A 607 -33.88 8.26 -2.50
C ASP A 607 -33.22 8.74 -3.79
N VAL A 608 -32.00 8.29 -4.10
CA VAL A 608 -31.39 8.39 -5.44
C VAL A 608 -31.43 7.00 -6.06
N GLU A 609 -31.85 6.90 -7.31
CA GLU A 609 -31.98 5.63 -8.03
C GLU A 609 -30.93 5.54 -9.13
N VAL A 610 -30.10 4.49 -9.12
CA VAL A 610 -29.07 4.25 -10.13
C VAL A 610 -29.53 3.14 -11.06
N ASP A 611 -29.46 3.38 -12.36
CA ASP A 611 -29.89 2.48 -13.42
C ASP A 611 -28.77 2.31 -14.46
N GLN A 612 -28.68 1.12 -15.05
CA GLN A 612 -27.74 0.84 -16.15
C GLN A 612 -28.46 1.11 -17.46
N MET A 613 -28.08 2.20 -18.16
CA MET A 613 -28.75 2.62 -19.39
C MET A 613 -28.48 1.63 -20.53
N ASN A 614 -29.31 0.59 -20.62
CA ASN A 614 -29.28 -0.42 -21.67
C ASN A 614 -29.50 0.24 -23.04
N ALA A 615 -28.42 0.54 -23.74
CA ALA A 615 -28.43 1.26 -25.00
C ALA A 615 -29.09 0.44 -26.11
N TYR A 616 -30.40 0.59 -26.30
CA TYR A 616 -31.18 -0.01 -27.40
C TYR A 616 -30.81 0.54 -28.80
N ARG A 617 -29.70 1.29 -28.91
CA ARG A 617 -29.11 1.76 -30.17
C ARG A 617 -27.93 0.88 -30.53
N LYS A 618 -28.03 0.20 -31.68
CA LYS A 618 -26.89 -0.44 -32.37
C LYS A 618 -25.78 0.59 -32.59
N SER A 619 -24.73 0.51 -31.77
CA SER A 619 -23.46 1.22 -31.94
C SER A 619 -22.40 0.42 -31.20
N GLU A 620 -21.28 0.10 -31.85
CA GLU A 620 -20.26 -0.85 -31.35
C GLU A 620 -19.32 -0.24 -30.29
N ARG A 621 -19.83 0.74 -29.54
CA ARG A 621 -19.19 1.40 -28.37
C ARG A 621 -20.19 1.69 -27.25
N ALA A 622 -21.15 0.78 -27.05
CA ALA A 622 -22.03 0.80 -25.89
C ALA A 622 -21.27 0.34 -24.63
N ASN A 623 -20.41 1.22 -24.10
CA ASN A 623 -19.84 1.06 -22.76
C ASN A 623 -20.94 1.21 -21.70
N ASP A 624 -20.76 0.62 -20.52
CA ASP A 624 -21.73 0.62 -19.42
C ASP A 624 -21.91 2.01 -18.79
N THR A 625 -22.77 2.84 -19.40
CA THR A 625 -23.16 4.15 -18.86
C THR A 625 -24.17 3.99 -17.73
N LEU A 626 -23.71 4.22 -16.50
CA LEU A 626 -24.56 4.34 -15.33
C LEU A 626 -25.23 5.72 -15.28
N VAL A 627 -26.49 5.73 -14.85
CA VAL A 627 -27.32 6.94 -14.77
C VAL A 627 -27.96 7.03 -13.39
N ALA A 628 -27.82 8.17 -12.73
CA ALA A 628 -28.51 8.51 -11.48
C ALA A 628 -29.76 9.34 -11.77
N LEU A 629 -30.88 8.90 -11.20
CA LEU A 629 -32.19 9.52 -11.24
C LEU A 629 -32.45 10.12 -9.85
N PRO A 630 -32.59 11.46 -9.73
CA PRO A 630 -32.91 12.10 -8.45
C PRO A 630 -34.39 11.90 -8.07
N SER A 631 -34.71 12.05 -6.78
CA SER A 631 -36.10 11.91 -6.31
C SER A 631 -37.05 13.03 -6.76
N GLY A 632 -36.50 14.19 -7.14
CA GLY A 632 -37.22 15.38 -7.56
C GLY A 632 -36.69 15.92 -8.89
N GLY A 633 -36.55 17.25 -9.01
CA GLY A 633 -36.26 17.87 -10.29
C GLY A 633 -37.45 17.80 -11.26
N TRP A 634 -37.19 17.88 -12.56
CA TRP A 634 -38.21 17.70 -13.60
C TRP A 634 -38.26 16.25 -14.11
N SER A 635 -39.39 15.87 -14.69
CA SER A 635 -39.57 14.59 -15.38
C SER A 635 -38.47 14.36 -16.43
N GLY A 636 -37.74 13.24 -16.34
CA GLY A 636 -36.63 12.94 -17.25
C GLY A 636 -35.31 13.64 -16.89
N MET A 637 -35.22 14.31 -15.73
CA MET A 637 -33.94 14.72 -15.17
C MET A 637 -33.11 13.47 -14.82
N GLN A 638 -31.86 13.45 -15.24
CA GLN A 638 -30.92 12.35 -15.03
C GLN A 638 -29.49 12.88 -15.06
N ALA A 639 -28.59 12.26 -14.30
CA ALA A 639 -27.15 12.56 -14.31
C ALA A 639 -26.37 11.31 -14.72
N LEU A 640 -25.33 11.45 -15.55
CA LEU A 640 -24.37 10.37 -15.78
C LEU A 640 -23.53 10.18 -14.52
N VAL A 641 -23.29 8.93 -14.14
CA VAL A 641 -22.39 8.59 -13.03
C VAL A 641 -21.04 8.14 -13.60
N TYR A 642 -19.97 8.72 -13.11
CA TYR A 642 -18.59 8.36 -13.41
C TYR A 642 -18.01 7.57 -12.22
N PRO A 643 -18.19 6.23 -12.17
CA PRO A 643 -17.66 5.41 -11.10
C PRO A 643 -16.13 5.40 -11.11
N GLN A 644 -15.52 5.79 -9.99
CA GLN A 644 -14.05 5.86 -9.87
C GLN A 644 -13.50 5.18 -8.60
N ASP A 645 -14.33 4.95 -7.59
CA ASP A 645 -13.92 4.57 -6.23
C ASP A 645 -12.81 5.48 -5.67
N LEU A 646 -13.06 6.79 -5.61
CA LEU A 646 -12.17 7.71 -4.91
C LEU A 646 -12.39 7.52 -3.40
N LEU A 647 -11.56 6.67 -2.80
CA LEU A 647 -11.64 6.29 -1.39
C LEU A 647 -11.39 7.49 -0.47
N THR A 648 -12.12 7.56 0.64
CA THR A 648 -11.97 8.59 1.69
C THR A 648 -11.91 7.94 3.07
N SER A 649 -11.55 8.72 4.10
CA SER A 649 -11.55 8.27 5.49
C SER A 649 -12.95 7.91 6.03
N THR A 650 -14.03 8.32 5.35
CA THR A 650 -15.43 8.12 5.76
C THR A 650 -16.25 7.24 4.79
N GLY A 651 -15.66 6.84 3.66
CA GLY A 651 -16.33 6.05 2.64
C GLY A 651 -15.72 6.24 1.25
N VAL A 652 -16.53 6.67 0.29
CA VAL A 652 -16.13 6.74 -1.12
C VAL A 652 -16.78 7.93 -1.84
N MET A 653 -16.12 8.40 -2.89
CA MET A 653 -16.60 9.43 -3.80
C MET A 653 -16.64 8.92 -5.24
N HIS A 654 -17.71 9.25 -5.94
CA HIS A 654 -17.90 9.10 -7.39
C HIS A 654 -18.29 10.45 -7.96
N GLU A 655 -18.06 10.68 -9.25
CA GLU A 655 -18.41 11.97 -9.89
C GLU A 655 -19.71 11.84 -10.69
N VAL A 656 -20.47 12.92 -10.85
CA VAL A 656 -21.70 12.97 -11.67
C VAL A 656 -21.74 14.18 -12.60
N SER A 657 -22.44 14.08 -13.73
CA SER A 657 -22.51 15.15 -14.74
C SER A 657 -23.42 16.32 -14.38
N ASP A 658 -24.47 16.06 -13.58
CA ASP A 658 -25.58 17.00 -13.33
C ASP A 658 -26.01 16.95 -11.85
N LEU A 659 -26.64 18.02 -11.35
CA LEU A 659 -27.07 18.12 -9.95
C LEU A 659 -28.27 17.20 -9.65
N LEU A 660 -28.18 16.41 -8.58
CA LEU A 660 -29.28 15.62 -8.05
C LEU A 660 -30.19 16.50 -7.15
N ILE A 661 -31.42 16.79 -7.59
CA ILE A 661 -32.38 17.65 -6.88
C ILE A 661 -33.42 16.80 -6.12
N PRO A 662 -33.52 16.89 -4.77
CA PRO A 662 -34.49 16.11 -4.00
C PRO A 662 -35.92 16.64 -4.15
N ARG A 663 -36.91 15.74 -3.98
CA ARG A 663 -38.36 16.07 -3.98
C ARG A 663 -38.80 17.11 -2.93
N SER A 664 -37.95 17.40 -1.94
CA SER A 664 -38.17 18.37 -0.85
C SER A 664 -37.71 19.80 -1.19
N VAL A 665 -37.09 20.00 -2.35
CA VAL A 665 -36.66 21.30 -2.88
C VAL A 665 -37.56 21.68 -4.04
N VAL A 666 -38.40 22.69 -3.82
CA VAL A 666 -39.28 23.24 -4.85
C VAL A 666 -38.75 24.60 -5.29
N ILE A 667 -38.23 24.64 -6.51
CA ILE A 667 -37.73 25.82 -7.21
C ILE A 667 -38.86 26.34 -8.10
N GLY A 668 -39.72 27.19 -7.52
CA GLY A 668 -40.86 27.82 -8.20
C GLY A 668 -40.49 29.10 -8.94
N VAL A 669 -41.45 29.65 -9.71
CA VAL A 669 -41.25 30.86 -10.53
C VAL A 669 -40.77 32.03 -9.68
N GLY A 670 -41.37 32.30 -8.51
CA GLY A 670 -40.99 33.41 -7.64
C GLY A 670 -39.51 33.40 -7.22
N LYS A 671 -38.95 32.23 -6.88
CA LYS A 671 -37.53 32.07 -6.54
C LYS A 671 -36.61 32.42 -7.71
N LEU A 672 -36.99 31.99 -8.92
CA LEU A 672 -36.23 32.28 -10.14
C LEU A 672 -36.37 33.74 -10.60
N VAL A 673 -37.50 34.39 -10.35
CA VAL A 673 -37.69 35.84 -10.58
C VAL A 673 -36.84 36.67 -9.62
N GLN A 674 -36.73 36.25 -8.36
CA GLN A 674 -35.82 36.87 -7.38
C GLN A 674 -34.35 36.69 -7.80
N ALA A 675 -33.97 35.48 -8.25
CA ALA A 675 -32.62 35.19 -8.76
C ALA A 675 -32.28 35.93 -10.07
N ALA A 676 -33.30 36.26 -10.88
CA ALA A 676 -33.19 37.09 -12.08
C ALA A 676 -33.17 38.61 -11.79
N GLY A 677 -33.41 39.03 -10.54
CA GLY A 677 -33.54 40.44 -10.18
C GLY A 677 -34.71 41.12 -10.88
N GLY A 678 -35.88 40.48 -10.90
CA GLY A 678 -37.12 40.99 -11.51
C GLY A 678 -38.21 41.34 -10.50
N ASN A 679 -37.86 41.98 -9.38
CA ASN A 679 -38.77 42.28 -8.28
C ASN A 679 -39.94 43.19 -8.71
N THR A 680 -39.68 44.10 -9.65
CA THR A 680 -40.65 44.98 -10.30
C THR A 680 -41.68 44.16 -11.08
N MET A 681 -41.23 43.18 -11.86
CA MET A 681 -42.12 42.28 -12.61
C MET A 681 -42.94 41.41 -11.66
N ALA A 682 -42.37 40.90 -10.57
CA ALA A 682 -43.13 40.21 -9.52
C ALA A 682 -44.21 41.13 -8.90
N GLY A 683 -43.88 42.39 -8.63
CA GLY A 683 -44.82 43.40 -8.13
C GLY A 683 -45.98 43.67 -9.09
N LEU A 684 -45.74 43.74 -10.40
CA LEU A 684 -46.78 43.85 -11.43
C LEU A 684 -47.68 42.60 -11.44
N ILE A 685 -47.09 41.40 -11.46
CA ILE A 685 -47.82 40.11 -11.45
C ILE A 685 -48.74 40.00 -10.22
N VAL A 686 -48.28 40.42 -9.04
CA VAL A 686 -49.11 40.46 -7.82
C VAL A 686 -50.26 41.47 -7.93
N ARG A 687 -49.99 42.71 -8.40
CA ARG A 687 -51.02 43.76 -8.54
C ARG A 687 -52.11 43.42 -9.55
N VAL A 688 -51.76 42.69 -10.62
CA VAL A 688 -52.70 42.18 -11.64
C VAL A 688 -53.49 40.97 -11.13
N GLY A 689 -53.20 40.44 -9.93
CA GLY A 689 -53.89 39.27 -9.36
C GLY A 689 -53.38 37.93 -9.90
N MET A 690 -52.19 37.92 -10.52
CA MET A 690 -51.56 36.74 -11.12
C MET A 690 -50.50 36.08 -10.22
N GLU A 691 -50.53 36.34 -8.91
CA GLU A 691 -49.64 35.73 -7.89
C GLU A 691 -49.59 34.19 -7.93
N TRP A 692 -50.67 33.55 -8.42
CA TRP A 692 -50.73 32.11 -8.64
C TRP A 692 -49.59 31.60 -9.56
N ILE A 693 -49.08 32.43 -10.47
CA ILE A 693 -47.94 32.11 -11.33
C ILE A 693 -46.63 32.06 -10.52
N LEU A 694 -46.36 33.07 -9.70
CA LEU A 694 -45.15 33.14 -8.87
C LEU A 694 -45.09 31.95 -7.88
N THR A 695 -46.25 31.56 -7.36
CA THR A 695 -46.43 30.43 -6.44
C THR A 695 -46.58 29.07 -7.13
N GLY A 696 -46.61 29.01 -8.47
CA GLY A 696 -46.72 27.77 -9.25
C GLY A 696 -48.04 27.02 -9.07
N ARG A 697 -49.12 27.73 -8.71
CA ARG A 697 -50.46 27.19 -8.47
C ARG A 697 -51.31 27.27 -9.73
N ASN A 698 -52.36 26.44 -9.81
CA ASN A 698 -53.35 26.54 -10.89
C ASN A 698 -54.14 27.87 -10.80
N PRO A 699 -54.57 28.44 -11.95
CA PRO A 699 -55.29 29.71 -11.97
C PRO A 699 -56.62 29.68 -11.19
N PRO A 700 -57.07 30.82 -10.61
CA PRO A 700 -58.35 30.92 -9.92
C PRO A 700 -59.53 30.52 -10.81
N LYS A 701 -60.55 29.87 -10.23
CA LYS A 701 -61.71 29.34 -10.96
C LYS A 701 -62.51 30.39 -11.73
N ASP A 702 -62.47 31.63 -11.24
CA ASP A 702 -63.22 32.77 -11.78
C ASP A 702 -62.38 33.63 -12.76
N SER A 703 -61.14 33.22 -13.04
CA SER A 703 -60.24 33.88 -14.00
C SER A 703 -60.47 33.37 -15.44
N PRO A 704 -60.15 34.17 -16.48
CA PRO A 704 -60.24 33.71 -17.87
C PRO A 704 -59.33 32.50 -18.19
N PHE A 705 -58.31 32.26 -17.36
CA PHE A 705 -57.38 31.13 -17.49
C PHE A 705 -57.89 29.84 -16.81
N ALA A 706 -59.05 29.84 -16.13
CA ALA A 706 -59.59 28.68 -15.41
C ALA A 706 -59.87 27.44 -16.31
N GLN A 707 -59.97 27.63 -17.62
CA GLN A 707 -60.12 26.54 -18.59
C GLN A 707 -58.77 25.83 -18.89
N MET A 708 -57.64 26.51 -18.68
CA MET A 708 -56.29 26.00 -18.92
C MET A 708 -55.79 25.17 -17.72
N LYS A 709 -56.39 24.00 -17.51
CA LYS A 709 -55.93 23.03 -16.51
C LYS A 709 -54.60 22.41 -16.91
N ASP A 710 -53.76 22.14 -15.91
CA ASP A 710 -52.51 21.40 -16.00
C ASP A 710 -51.46 22.00 -16.98
N VAL A 711 -51.63 23.27 -17.34
CA VAL A 711 -50.68 24.07 -18.12
C VAL A 711 -49.57 24.61 -17.21
N SER A 712 -48.32 24.45 -17.63
CA SER A 712 -47.16 25.06 -16.98
C SER A 712 -46.86 26.44 -17.57
N TRP A 713 -46.17 27.30 -16.84
CA TRP A 713 -45.94 28.68 -17.29
C TRP A 713 -44.45 28.97 -17.35
N THR A 714 -44.01 29.51 -18.49
CA THR A 714 -42.68 30.09 -18.66
C THR A 714 -42.81 31.60 -18.69
N LEU A 715 -42.20 32.27 -17.71
CA LEU A 715 -42.22 33.72 -17.58
C LEU A 715 -40.97 34.32 -18.24
N LEU A 716 -41.17 35.20 -19.21
CA LEU A 716 -40.17 36.15 -19.65
C LEU A 716 -40.07 37.23 -18.57
N CYS A 717 -38.91 37.37 -17.93
CA CYS A 717 -38.74 38.22 -16.76
C CYS A 717 -37.75 39.34 -17.06
N PRO A 718 -38.22 40.58 -17.31
CA PRO A 718 -37.33 41.72 -17.43
C PRO A 718 -36.65 41.99 -16.08
N THR A 719 -35.34 42.26 -16.11
CA THR A 719 -34.62 42.71 -14.91
C THR A 719 -35.18 44.04 -14.40
N ASP A 720 -34.99 44.35 -13.12
CA ASP A 720 -35.39 45.62 -12.51
C ASP A 720 -34.79 46.84 -13.23
N ASN A 721 -33.60 46.68 -13.84
CA ASN A 721 -32.99 47.71 -14.67
C ASN A 721 -33.70 47.93 -16.02
N ALA A 722 -34.38 46.92 -16.56
CA ALA A 722 -35.18 47.05 -17.79
C ALA A 722 -36.36 48.04 -17.60
N PHE A 723 -36.90 48.12 -16.38
CA PHE A 723 -37.97 49.04 -16.02
C PHE A 723 -37.51 50.50 -15.82
N SER A 724 -36.20 50.78 -15.84
CA SER A 724 -35.64 52.14 -15.64
C SER A 724 -36.13 53.20 -16.64
N ARG A 725 -36.63 52.79 -17.81
CA ARG A 725 -37.22 53.68 -18.83
C ARG A 725 -38.70 53.98 -18.62
N PHE A 726 -39.39 53.27 -17.74
CA PHE A 726 -40.83 53.37 -17.55
C PHE A 726 -41.18 54.26 -16.36
N ASN A 727 -42.16 55.14 -16.54
CA ASN A 727 -42.77 55.87 -15.42
C ASN A 727 -43.62 54.90 -14.60
N LEU A 728 -43.00 54.24 -13.61
CA LEU A 728 -43.68 53.23 -12.78
C LEU A 728 -44.93 53.78 -12.08
N THR A 729 -45.01 55.08 -11.77
CA THR A 729 -46.21 55.68 -11.15
C THR A 729 -47.40 55.70 -12.10
N GLU A 730 -47.16 55.93 -13.38
CA GLU A 730 -48.17 55.96 -14.46
C GLU A 730 -48.55 54.54 -14.89
N LEU A 731 -47.57 53.64 -15.03
CA LEU A 731 -47.79 52.20 -15.21
C LEU A 731 -48.68 51.63 -14.09
N HIS A 732 -48.41 51.98 -12.83
CA HIS A 732 -49.22 51.53 -11.69
C HIS A 732 -50.64 52.14 -11.63
N ALA A 733 -50.94 53.17 -12.43
CA ALA A 733 -52.27 53.76 -12.54
C ALA A 733 -53.13 53.09 -13.63
N ASP A 734 -52.52 52.56 -14.69
CA ASP A 734 -53.22 51.84 -15.76
C ASP A 734 -53.20 50.32 -15.52
N GLN A 735 -54.31 49.81 -14.96
CA GLN A 735 -54.48 48.38 -14.72
C GLN A 735 -54.56 47.55 -16.01
N ALA A 736 -55.10 48.10 -17.11
CA ALA A 736 -55.22 47.37 -18.37
C ALA A 736 -53.85 47.19 -19.03
N LEU A 737 -53.05 48.26 -19.10
CA LEU A 737 -51.70 48.23 -19.65
C LEU A 737 -50.76 47.35 -18.80
N MET A 738 -50.92 47.31 -17.47
CA MET A 738 -50.24 46.32 -16.62
C MET A 738 -50.66 44.88 -16.95
N GLU A 739 -51.95 44.59 -17.15
CA GLU A 739 -52.40 43.24 -17.52
C GLU A 739 -51.85 42.81 -18.88
N GLU A 740 -51.86 43.69 -19.88
CA GLU A 740 -51.34 43.38 -21.21
C GLU A 740 -49.83 43.13 -21.20
N ILE A 741 -49.04 43.95 -20.48
CA ILE A 741 -47.60 43.71 -20.30
C ILE A 741 -47.35 42.36 -19.60
N VAL A 742 -48.05 42.08 -18.48
CA VAL A 742 -47.87 40.79 -17.79
C VAL A 742 -48.23 39.62 -18.71
N ARG A 743 -49.31 39.72 -19.49
CA ARG A 743 -49.76 38.67 -20.41
C ARG A 743 -48.83 38.49 -21.63
N GLN A 744 -48.19 39.56 -22.11
CA GLN A 744 -47.19 39.50 -23.19
C GLN A 744 -45.92 38.74 -22.77
N HIS A 745 -45.63 38.68 -21.48
CA HIS A 745 -44.46 38.01 -20.91
C HIS A 745 -44.72 36.56 -20.48
N LEU A 746 -45.96 36.05 -20.59
CA LEU A 746 -46.36 34.74 -20.09
C LEU A 746 -46.60 33.74 -21.22
N ILE A 747 -45.75 32.71 -21.30
CA ILE A 747 -45.88 31.63 -22.27
C ILE A 747 -46.55 30.42 -21.60
N PRO A 748 -47.78 30.03 -22.00
CA PRO A 748 -48.37 28.76 -21.60
C PRO A 748 -47.62 27.59 -22.26
N THR A 749 -46.98 26.78 -21.43
CA THR A 749 -46.12 25.66 -21.81
C THR A 749 -46.84 24.33 -21.47
N ALA A 750 -47.15 23.53 -22.48
CA ALA A 750 -47.90 22.28 -22.30
C ALA A 750 -47.07 21.18 -21.60
N PRO A 751 -47.69 20.30 -20.79
CA PRO A 751 -47.01 19.17 -20.16
C PRO A 751 -46.67 18.07 -21.19
N HIS A 752 -45.53 18.24 -21.86
CA HIS A 752 -44.87 17.32 -22.81
C HIS A 752 -45.66 16.91 -24.07
N ALA A 753 -45.23 17.46 -25.20
CA ALA A 753 -45.22 16.71 -26.45
C ALA A 753 -43.86 16.00 -26.58
N SER A 754 -43.84 14.66 -26.52
CA SER A 754 -42.62 13.83 -26.59
C SER A 754 -42.05 13.72 -28.01
N SER A 755 -41.55 14.84 -28.54
CA SER A 755 -40.84 14.90 -29.82
C SER A 755 -39.52 14.12 -29.74
N SER A 756 -39.51 12.91 -30.31
CA SER A 756 -38.48 11.87 -30.12
C SER A 756 -37.14 12.11 -30.85
N THR A 757 -36.82 13.36 -31.19
CA THR A 757 -35.72 13.70 -32.11
C THR A 757 -34.64 14.61 -31.53
N ASN A 758 -34.96 15.52 -30.59
CA ASN A 758 -34.05 16.60 -30.19
C ASN A 758 -33.57 16.50 -28.72
N ALA A 759 -32.46 17.18 -28.46
CA ALA A 759 -31.52 16.94 -27.36
C ALA A 759 -32.08 16.99 -25.92
N VAL A 760 -31.35 16.35 -25.00
CA VAL A 760 -31.46 16.52 -23.55
C VAL A 760 -31.04 17.95 -23.19
N THR A 761 -32.00 18.89 -23.21
CA THR A 761 -31.78 20.27 -22.79
C THR A 761 -32.61 20.57 -21.54
N ASN A 762 -31.93 20.90 -20.44
CA ASN A 762 -32.57 21.26 -19.16
C ASN A 762 -33.29 22.63 -19.20
N ARG A 763 -33.23 23.34 -20.33
CA ARG A 763 -33.92 24.61 -20.59
C ARG A 763 -35.44 24.50 -20.41
N PRO A 764 -36.15 25.58 -20.04
CA PRO A 764 -37.61 25.57 -19.95
C PRO A 764 -38.31 25.59 -21.32
N LEU A 765 -37.66 26.15 -22.36
CA LEU A 765 -38.16 26.20 -23.74
C LEU A 765 -37.03 25.91 -24.73
N VAL A 766 -37.39 25.49 -25.94
CA VAL A 766 -36.47 25.36 -27.08
C VAL A 766 -36.35 26.74 -27.72
N MET A 767 -35.14 27.29 -27.78
CA MET A 767 -34.91 28.70 -28.19
C MET A 767 -34.40 28.84 -29.63
N ASP A 768 -34.04 27.74 -30.29
CA ASP A 768 -33.49 27.75 -31.65
C ASP A 768 -34.62 27.95 -32.69
N ASP A 769 -34.78 29.20 -33.13
CA ASP A 769 -35.74 29.68 -34.14
C ASP A 769 -37.21 29.29 -33.89
N ALA A 770 -37.58 29.16 -32.62
CA ALA A 770 -38.91 28.76 -32.16
C ALA A 770 -39.89 29.95 -32.04
N THR A 771 -41.17 29.69 -32.30
CA THR A 771 -42.27 30.64 -32.08
C THR A 771 -43.19 30.11 -30.98
N TYR A 772 -43.58 30.97 -30.04
CA TYR A 772 -44.49 30.64 -28.94
C TYR A 772 -45.65 31.64 -28.85
N THR A 773 -46.85 31.14 -28.57
CA THR A 773 -48.02 31.95 -28.19
C THR A 773 -47.87 32.43 -26.75
N THR A 774 -48.37 33.62 -26.43
CA THR A 774 -48.40 34.14 -25.05
C THR A 774 -49.84 34.21 -24.51
N ALA A 775 -50.00 34.58 -23.24
CA ALA A 775 -51.31 34.89 -22.66
C ALA A 775 -51.98 36.12 -23.30
N LEU A 776 -51.26 36.92 -24.11
CA LEU A 776 -51.85 38.01 -24.89
C LEU A 776 -52.32 37.57 -26.30
N SER A 777 -51.82 36.46 -26.86
CA SER A 777 -52.19 35.98 -28.22
C SER A 777 -53.70 35.72 -28.40
N GLY A 778 -54.45 35.53 -27.31
CA GLY A 778 -55.92 35.39 -27.33
C GLY A 778 -56.68 36.70 -27.48
N SER A 779 -56.04 37.86 -27.30
CA SER A 779 -56.65 39.20 -27.39
C SER A 779 -55.89 40.19 -28.30
N SER A 780 -54.63 39.93 -28.65
CA SER A 780 -53.86 40.70 -29.63
C SER A 780 -53.27 39.80 -30.71
N VAL A 781 -53.35 40.25 -31.98
CA VAL A 781 -52.70 39.63 -33.14
C VAL A 781 -51.17 39.61 -33.00
N TYR A 782 -50.61 40.52 -32.20
CA TYR A 782 -49.19 40.64 -31.91
C TYR A 782 -48.81 40.02 -30.55
N GLY A 783 -49.62 39.11 -30.00
CA GLY A 783 -49.28 38.45 -28.73
C GLY A 783 -48.13 37.44 -28.84
N ASP A 784 -47.94 36.80 -30.00
CA ASP A 784 -46.92 35.76 -30.18
C ASP A 784 -45.49 36.32 -30.10
N VAL A 785 -44.56 35.51 -29.57
CA VAL A 785 -43.13 35.81 -29.52
C VAL A 785 -42.30 34.82 -30.33
N ILE A 786 -41.18 35.28 -30.88
CA ILE A 786 -40.21 34.47 -31.63
C ILE A 786 -38.87 34.56 -30.90
N PHE A 787 -38.28 33.41 -30.59
CA PHE A 787 -36.86 33.32 -30.26
C PHE A 787 -36.04 33.16 -31.53
N LYS A 788 -34.91 33.85 -31.61
CA LYS A 788 -33.90 33.65 -32.64
C LYS A 788 -32.53 33.50 -32.01
N ARG A 789 -31.71 32.64 -32.61
CA ARG A 789 -30.29 32.54 -32.27
C ARG A 789 -29.52 33.66 -32.94
N VAL A 790 -28.59 34.27 -32.20
CA VAL A 790 -27.64 35.26 -32.69
C VAL A 790 -26.24 34.78 -32.32
N ASP A 791 -25.46 34.37 -33.32
CA ASP A 791 -24.07 33.96 -33.12
C ASP A 791 -23.17 35.21 -33.04
N ASP A 792 -22.79 35.59 -31.82
CA ASP A 792 -21.83 36.67 -31.55
C ASP A 792 -20.57 36.11 -30.88
N GLY A 793 -19.39 36.43 -31.41
CA GLY A 793 -18.09 35.99 -30.87
C GLY A 793 -17.86 34.47 -30.73
N GLY A 794 -18.77 33.61 -31.23
CA GLY A 794 -18.75 32.17 -31.01
C GLY A 794 -19.54 31.68 -29.79
N LYS A 795 -20.27 32.56 -29.09
CA LYS A 795 -21.27 32.19 -28.09
C LYS A 795 -22.67 32.25 -28.73
N ALA A 796 -23.49 31.23 -28.49
CA ALA A 796 -24.87 31.19 -28.96
C ALA A 796 -25.76 32.02 -28.02
N ASP A 797 -25.89 33.31 -28.31
CA ASP A 797 -26.84 34.18 -27.63
C ASP A 797 -28.21 34.08 -28.30
N TYR A 798 -29.26 34.45 -27.56
CA TYR A 798 -30.65 34.40 -28.04
C TYR A 798 -31.32 35.76 -27.85
N VAL A 799 -32.16 36.13 -28.81
CA VAL A 799 -33.07 37.29 -28.71
C VAL A 799 -34.51 36.80 -28.80
N VAL A 800 -35.40 37.44 -28.04
CA VAL A 800 -36.84 37.21 -28.10
C VAL A 800 -37.51 38.51 -28.57
N GLY A 801 -38.41 38.41 -29.54
CA GLY A 801 -39.10 39.58 -30.10
C GLY A 801 -40.52 39.27 -30.54
N ILE A 802 -41.34 40.31 -30.68
CA ILE A 802 -42.76 40.17 -30.97
C ILE A 802 -42.98 39.78 -32.44
N LYS A 803 -43.80 38.76 -32.68
CA LYS A 803 -44.07 38.21 -34.01
C LYS A 803 -44.86 39.21 -34.86
N GLY A 804 -44.25 39.64 -35.96
CA GLY A 804 -44.89 40.55 -36.91
C GLY A 804 -44.82 42.03 -36.52
N ALA A 805 -44.31 42.37 -35.34
CA ALA A 805 -43.90 43.73 -35.01
C ALA A 805 -42.85 44.20 -36.02
N ARG A 806 -42.88 45.49 -36.36
CA ARG A 806 -41.98 46.10 -37.35
C ARG A 806 -41.35 47.36 -36.77
N GLY A 807 -40.24 47.15 -36.06
CA GLY A 807 -39.32 48.13 -35.48
C GLY A 807 -39.67 49.59 -35.75
N THR A 808 -40.55 50.16 -34.93
CA THR A 808 -40.83 51.60 -34.97
C THR A 808 -39.59 52.39 -34.54
N GLU A 809 -38.88 51.89 -33.51
CA GLU A 809 -37.46 52.17 -33.29
C GLU A 809 -36.72 50.85 -33.00
N GLY A 810 -35.50 50.69 -33.51
CA GLY A 810 -34.86 49.37 -33.73
C GLY A 810 -34.40 48.57 -32.50
N LYS A 811 -34.86 48.90 -31.29
CA LYS A 811 -34.45 48.29 -30.02
C LYS A 811 -35.59 48.06 -29.01
N GLU A 812 -36.86 48.27 -29.38
CA GLU A 812 -37.98 48.19 -28.43
C GLU A 812 -38.86 46.95 -28.64
N ASP A 813 -39.02 46.46 -29.87
CA ASP A 813 -39.81 45.27 -30.21
C ASP A 813 -39.13 43.92 -29.88
N TRP A 814 -37.92 43.95 -29.30
CA TRP A 814 -37.12 42.77 -28.96
C TRP A 814 -36.24 42.99 -27.73
N ALA A 815 -35.93 41.89 -27.04
CA ALA A 815 -35.06 41.85 -25.87
C ALA A 815 -34.01 40.73 -26.02
N LYS A 816 -32.82 40.92 -25.43
CA LYS A 816 -31.81 39.87 -25.33
C LYS A 816 -32.15 38.93 -24.16
N VAL A 817 -32.05 37.63 -24.39
CA VAL A 817 -32.07 36.62 -23.32
C VAL A 817 -30.75 36.69 -22.57
N LEU A 818 -30.82 36.97 -21.28
CA LEU A 818 -29.66 37.01 -20.38
C LEU A 818 -29.42 35.63 -19.77
N TYR A 819 -30.42 35.12 -19.05
CA TYR A 819 -30.31 33.93 -18.20
C TYR A 819 -31.59 33.10 -18.28
N TRP A 820 -31.54 31.86 -17.82
CA TRP A 820 -32.73 31.00 -17.72
C TRP A 820 -32.64 30.07 -16.52
N GLY A 821 -33.79 29.57 -16.07
CA GLY A 821 -33.92 28.53 -15.07
C GLY A 821 -35.24 27.79 -15.27
N ARG A 822 -35.23 26.47 -15.06
CA ARG A 822 -36.42 25.63 -15.16
C ARG A 822 -37.07 25.47 -13.78
N THR A 823 -38.40 25.47 -13.70
CA THR A 823 -39.07 25.17 -12.43
C THR A 823 -39.13 23.67 -12.17
N THR A 824 -39.05 23.30 -10.90
CA THR A 824 -39.39 21.94 -10.43
C THR A 824 -40.89 21.89 -10.12
N PRO A 825 -41.65 20.86 -10.53
CA PRO A 825 -43.03 20.69 -10.10
C PRO A 825 -43.12 20.62 -8.57
N GLY A 826 -44.04 21.40 -7.99
CA GLY A 826 -44.36 21.32 -6.56
C GLY A 826 -45.22 20.10 -6.24
N ILE A 827 -45.20 19.68 -4.97
CA ILE A 827 -46.15 18.69 -4.44
C ILE A 827 -47.57 19.23 -4.59
N ALA A 828 -48.49 18.44 -5.15
CA ALA A 828 -49.86 18.85 -5.38
C ALA A 828 -50.62 19.09 -4.06
N THR A 829 -50.75 20.35 -3.65
CA THR A 829 -51.58 20.77 -2.51
C THR A 829 -53.05 20.77 -2.90
N ASN A 830 -53.94 20.40 -1.97
CA ASN A 830 -55.37 20.53 -2.18
C ASN A 830 -55.81 22.01 -2.20
N SER A 831 -57.06 22.28 -2.60
CA SER A 831 -57.61 23.65 -2.70
C SER A 831 -57.84 24.35 -1.36
N SER A 832 -57.51 23.72 -0.22
CA SER A 832 -57.49 24.32 1.11
C SER A 832 -56.06 24.52 1.65
N GLY A 833 -55.03 24.36 0.82
CA GLY A 833 -53.64 24.67 1.16
C GLY A 833 -52.94 23.64 2.04
N PHE A 834 -53.58 22.52 2.36
CA PHE A 834 -52.94 21.41 3.05
C PHE A 834 -52.11 20.57 2.08
N ALA A 835 -50.89 20.23 2.49
CA ALA A 835 -50.12 19.18 1.85
C ALA A 835 -50.81 17.84 2.04
N LEU A 836 -50.88 17.02 0.98
CA LEU A 836 -51.34 15.64 1.08
C LEU A 836 -50.25 14.79 1.72
N ASP A 837 -50.66 13.84 2.57
CA ASP A 837 -49.75 12.94 3.27
C ASP A 837 -48.95 12.09 2.25
N PRO A 838 -47.61 12.20 2.19
CA PRO A 838 -46.79 11.49 1.21
C PRO A 838 -46.74 9.96 1.44
N MET A 839 -47.24 9.46 2.57
CA MET A 839 -47.09 8.05 2.96
C MET A 839 -48.03 7.09 2.21
N VAL A 840 -49.10 7.59 1.56
CA VAL A 840 -50.25 6.75 1.13
C VAL A 840 -50.25 6.39 -0.36
N HIS A 841 -49.61 7.15 -1.26
CA HIS A 841 -49.74 6.96 -2.73
C HIS A 841 -48.38 6.81 -3.45
N ARG A 842 -47.79 5.61 -3.34
CA ARG A 842 -46.48 5.27 -3.92
C ARG A 842 -46.46 5.06 -5.45
N ALA A 843 -47.55 5.31 -6.18
CA ALA A 843 -47.71 4.92 -7.59
C ALA A 843 -48.31 5.99 -8.53
N PHE A 844 -49.08 6.98 -8.05
CA PHE A 844 -49.72 8.00 -8.90
C PHE A 844 -49.86 9.34 -8.14
N ALA A 845 -49.03 10.34 -8.49
CA ALA A 845 -49.25 11.77 -8.17
C ALA A 845 -48.29 12.77 -8.87
N TRP A 846 -47.57 12.39 -9.95
CA TRP A 846 -46.86 13.40 -10.79
C TRP A 846 -47.85 14.12 -11.71
N THR A 847 -48.77 14.88 -11.10
CA THR A 847 -49.86 15.63 -11.74
C THR A 847 -49.76 17.12 -11.40
N GLY A 848 -48.53 17.63 -11.33
CA GLY A 848 -48.21 19.05 -11.24
C GLY A 848 -47.50 19.51 -12.53
N PRO A 849 -47.74 20.73 -13.02
CA PRO A 849 -47.31 21.16 -14.35
C PRO A 849 -45.79 21.51 -14.40
N GLY A 850 -44.93 20.49 -14.45
CA GLY A 850 -43.45 20.59 -14.40
C GLY A 850 -42.72 20.95 -15.71
N GLY A 851 -43.38 21.71 -16.59
CA GLY A 851 -42.81 22.17 -17.88
C GLY A 851 -42.34 23.62 -17.91
N GLY A 852 -42.51 24.38 -16.83
CA GLY A 852 -42.32 25.83 -16.80
C GLY A 852 -40.91 26.31 -16.47
N GLY A 853 -40.76 27.63 -16.30
CA GLY A 853 -39.49 28.26 -15.97
C GLY A 853 -39.51 29.78 -15.96
N VAL A 854 -38.32 30.36 -15.86
CA VAL A 854 -38.08 31.79 -16.03
C VAL A 854 -36.97 31.98 -17.06
N ILE A 855 -37.14 32.96 -17.94
CA ILE A 855 -36.14 33.42 -18.90
C ILE A 855 -35.93 34.91 -18.62
N SER A 856 -34.77 35.27 -18.08
CA SER A 856 -34.42 36.66 -17.78
C SER A 856 -34.08 37.40 -19.08
N ILE A 857 -34.62 38.61 -19.24
CA ILE A 857 -34.43 39.45 -20.43
C ILE A 857 -33.98 40.87 -20.06
N ASP A 858 -33.26 41.53 -20.97
CA ASP A 858 -32.66 42.86 -20.74
C ASP A 858 -33.64 44.03 -20.90
N THR A 859 -34.76 43.81 -21.59
CA THR A 859 -35.72 44.83 -22.04
C THR A 859 -37.15 44.33 -21.81
N VAL A 860 -38.07 45.23 -21.43
CA VAL A 860 -39.50 44.89 -21.25
C VAL A 860 -40.16 44.78 -22.63
N LEU A 861 -40.80 43.64 -22.94
CA LEU A 861 -41.57 43.48 -24.18
C LEU A 861 -42.93 44.18 -24.06
N THR A 862 -43.03 45.40 -24.59
CA THR A 862 -44.29 46.15 -24.64
C THR A 862 -45.26 45.56 -25.68
N PRO A 863 -46.56 45.41 -25.37
CA PRO A 863 -47.57 44.99 -26.34
C PRO A 863 -47.54 45.85 -27.62
N TYR A 864 -47.14 45.26 -28.75
CA TYR A 864 -47.04 46.00 -30.01
C TYR A 864 -48.44 46.35 -30.54
N SER A 865 -48.68 47.65 -30.71
CA SER A 865 -49.81 48.17 -31.48
C SER A 865 -49.29 48.93 -32.70
N PRO A 866 -49.80 48.66 -33.92
CA PRO A 866 -49.35 49.34 -35.12
C PRO A 866 -49.78 50.81 -35.06
N SER A 867 -48.85 51.73 -35.30
CA SER A 867 -49.15 53.17 -35.33
C SER A 867 -50.25 53.47 -36.37
N TRP A 868 -51.00 54.55 -36.17
CA TRP A 868 -52.14 54.89 -37.03
C TRP A 868 -51.78 54.92 -38.53
N TRP A 869 -50.58 55.38 -38.87
CA TRP A 869 -50.06 55.37 -40.25
C TRP A 869 -49.81 53.97 -40.82
N VAL A 870 -49.39 53.01 -39.98
CA VAL A 870 -49.19 51.61 -40.39
C VAL A 870 -50.53 50.87 -40.49
N ALA A 871 -51.45 51.13 -39.56
CA ALA A 871 -52.77 50.48 -39.53
C ALA A 871 -53.73 51.02 -40.60
N TRP A 872 -53.79 52.35 -40.78
CA TRP A 872 -54.79 53.03 -41.59
C TRP A 872 -54.22 53.86 -42.75
N GLY A 873 -52.93 54.20 -42.73
CA GLY A 873 -52.31 55.06 -43.76
C GLY A 873 -52.36 54.47 -45.17
N GLY A 874 -52.22 53.15 -45.32
CA GLY A 874 -52.41 52.45 -46.60
C GLY A 874 -53.84 52.60 -47.15
N PRO A 875 -54.87 52.13 -46.41
CA PRO A 875 -56.28 52.35 -46.76
C PRO A 875 -56.64 53.82 -47.00
N ALA A 876 -56.15 54.75 -46.18
CA ALA A 876 -56.40 56.18 -46.31
C ALA A 876 -55.74 56.77 -47.57
N ALA A 877 -54.51 56.38 -47.90
CA ALA A 877 -53.83 56.80 -49.12
C ALA A 877 -54.53 56.27 -50.38
N VAL A 878 -54.98 55.02 -50.37
CA VAL A 878 -55.79 54.45 -51.47
C VAL A 878 -57.14 55.18 -51.59
N GLY A 879 -57.82 55.45 -50.47
CA GLY A 879 -59.05 56.24 -50.45
C GLY A 879 -58.85 57.66 -51.00
N LEU A 880 -57.76 58.32 -50.64
CA LEU A 880 -57.40 59.66 -51.13
C LEU A 880 -57.05 59.64 -52.62
N VAL A 881 -56.29 58.64 -53.10
CA VAL A 881 -56.01 58.47 -54.54
C VAL A 881 -57.30 58.20 -55.33
N CYS A 882 -58.21 57.36 -54.83
CA CYS A 882 -59.52 57.17 -55.43
C CYS A 882 -60.35 58.46 -55.46
N ALA A 883 -60.36 59.24 -54.38
CA ALA A 883 -61.03 60.55 -54.34
C ALA A 883 -60.43 61.53 -55.36
N VAL A 884 -59.10 61.59 -55.48
CA VAL A 884 -58.41 62.43 -56.47
C VAL A 884 -58.72 61.97 -57.90
N LEU A 885 -58.73 60.66 -58.18
CA LEU A 885 -59.11 60.13 -59.50
C LEU A 885 -60.56 60.46 -59.85
N ILE A 886 -61.48 60.39 -58.89
CA ILE A 886 -62.88 60.82 -59.05
C ILE A 886 -62.95 62.32 -59.35
N CYS A 887 -62.21 63.16 -58.62
CA CYS A 887 -62.14 64.60 -58.89
C CYS A 887 -61.54 64.92 -60.28
N VAL A 888 -60.50 64.21 -60.71
CA VAL A 888 -59.91 64.35 -62.06
C VAL A 888 -60.89 63.91 -63.14
N PHE A 889 -61.65 62.83 -62.92
CA PHE A 889 -62.71 62.38 -63.83
C PHE A 889 -63.81 63.46 -64.00
N PHE A 890 -64.36 63.99 -62.91
CA PHE A 890 -65.36 65.06 -62.96
C PHE A 890 -64.81 66.38 -63.53
N TYR A 891 -63.54 66.70 -63.30
CA TYR A 891 -62.86 67.83 -63.93
C TYR A 891 -62.72 67.63 -65.45
N GLY A 892 -62.40 66.42 -65.90
CA GLY A 892 -62.41 66.04 -67.31
C GLY A 892 -63.78 66.17 -67.98
N VAL A 893 -64.85 65.74 -67.30
CA VAL A 893 -66.24 65.92 -67.77
C VAL A 893 -66.60 67.41 -67.91
N ASN A 894 -66.23 68.25 -66.94
CA ASN A 894 -66.44 69.71 -67.00
C ASN A 894 -65.65 70.36 -68.16
N LEU A 895 -64.42 69.93 -68.42
CA LEU A 895 -63.64 70.39 -69.58
C LEU A 895 -64.25 69.96 -70.91
N PHE A 896 -64.81 68.75 -70.99
CA PHE A 896 -65.50 68.26 -72.19
C PHE A 896 -66.77 69.09 -72.46
N TRP A 897 -67.64 69.26 -71.45
CA TRP A 897 -68.88 70.05 -71.56
C TRP A 897 -68.65 71.54 -71.89
N ARG A 898 -67.48 72.09 -71.57
CA ARG A 898 -67.09 73.46 -71.96
C ARG A 898 -66.66 73.60 -73.42
N LYS A 899 -66.52 72.50 -74.17
CA LYS A 899 -66.02 72.51 -75.55
C LYS A 899 -67.13 72.47 -76.60
N ASP A 900 -68.28 71.89 -76.27
CA ASP A 900 -69.38 71.60 -77.22
C ASP A 900 -70.51 72.66 -77.20
N LEU A 901 -70.21 73.89 -76.73
CA LEU A 901 -71.20 74.98 -76.58
C LEU A 901 -71.06 76.12 -77.62
N THR A 902 -70.37 75.87 -78.74
CA THR A 902 -70.16 76.89 -79.80
C THR A 902 -70.33 76.37 -81.24
N GLU A 903 -71.39 75.61 -81.55
CA GLU A 903 -72.01 75.62 -82.90
C GLU A 903 -73.36 74.85 -82.97
N ALA A 904 -74.49 75.56 -82.82
CA ALA A 904 -75.79 75.26 -83.44
C ALA A 904 -76.81 76.36 -83.07
N THR A 905 -77.59 76.86 -84.04
CA THR A 905 -78.69 77.81 -83.82
C THR A 905 -79.76 77.59 -84.90
N TYR A 906 -81.04 77.85 -84.57
CA TYR A 906 -82.31 77.68 -85.31
C TYR A 906 -83.21 76.56 -84.78
N GLU A 907 -84.54 76.72 -84.64
CA GLU A 907 -85.39 77.91 -84.38
C GLU A 907 -86.78 77.42 -83.86
N PRO A 908 -87.68 78.26 -83.29
CA PRO A 908 -88.82 77.79 -82.51
C PRO A 908 -90.17 77.72 -83.26
N VAL A 909 -90.90 76.60 -83.08
CA VAL A 909 -92.36 76.47 -83.27
C VAL A 909 -92.87 75.43 -82.25
N GLY A 910 -94.00 75.55 -81.55
CA GLY A 910 -95.00 76.63 -81.49
C GLY A 910 -96.45 76.16 -81.71
N GLY A 911 -97.00 75.30 -80.84
CA GLY A 911 -98.37 74.78 -81.03
C GLY A 911 -98.95 73.92 -79.89
N PHE A 912 -99.84 74.53 -79.11
CA PHE A 912 -100.66 73.99 -78.02
C PHE A 912 -101.30 72.60 -78.18
N SER A 913 -101.47 71.90 -77.05
CA SER A 913 -102.80 71.48 -76.58
C SER A 913 -102.98 71.84 -75.10
N ARG A 914 -104.23 71.94 -74.63
CA ARG A 914 -104.63 72.38 -73.27
C ARG A 914 -105.60 71.35 -72.66
N GLY A 915 -105.79 71.39 -71.34
CA GLY A 915 -106.33 70.31 -70.51
C GLY A 915 -105.40 70.17 -69.29
N ASP A 916 -105.69 70.68 -68.09
CA ASP A 916 -106.99 70.84 -67.40
C ASP A 916 -107.58 69.42 -67.15
N GLU A 917 -107.81 68.91 -65.93
CA GLU A 917 -107.87 69.47 -64.55
C GLU A 917 -107.52 68.38 -63.50
N ASP A 918 -107.07 68.80 -62.30
CA ASP A 918 -107.44 68.36 -60.90
C ASP A 918 -107.50 66.85 -60.53
N GLU A 919 -107.50 66.35 -59.28
CA GLU A 919 -107.26 66.76 -57.87
C GLU A 919 -106.75 65.46 -57.16
N GLU A 920 -106.17 65.39 -55.95
CA GLU A 920 -106.26 66.16 -54.69
C GLU A 920 -104.92 66.04 -53.91
#